data_AF-A0A3D1LCW1-F1
#
_entry.id   AF-A0A3D1LCW1-F1
#
_cell.length_a   1.000
_cell.length_b   1.000
_cell.length_c   1.000
_cell.angle_alpha   90.00
_cell.angle_beta   90.00
_cell.angle_gamma   90.00
#
_symmetry.space_group_name_H-M   'P 1'
#
loop_
_entity.id
_entity.type
_entity.pdbx_description
1 polymer ?
#
loop_
_entity_poly.entity_id
_entity_poly.type
_entity_poly.pdbx_seq_one_letter_code
_entity_poly.pdbx_strand_id
1 'polypeptide(L)'
;MEPMKKRADTRSPAARRIAAALSPPLVRLGLYALGASAAGFLLAAVQIGASTLPAAIALTAALPFSLAAVCSYAGAALGYFVFWGAGSAAEPVSAGFLILAASCLFHDVIPASRRYFLPGLSAGIYAMTGLIFLLSAPVHVSAAAILAGKTALIFLCSVLFSGLPEKKVEAIGALGVFLLASASRLTLLPGLPLSLILSGCAVLLCSGSRFFLLAACGCSIILEASFRPDYSAGALLCLGAIVCHYTKPRFALVRGSLFFLTLAAGSFVFGAGETMFPPAMFLGTLLGLVFWKPVQALLSGQEAPLDAAREKSLTAASGALWSLAANLQRGCTSGLEPQSAAVFDKAAEEICRSCAKWSVCWEQNAQETFRLLSRASRGILRRGEAKRDDLPPLFLARCCHTDSFLRAVNDALSTQLAKVQYQSRLAESRQILCDQYRVLSRLLQNLAEPSQAQAEPDQYAPELGFRAAGLRGSNISGDYGASFRAGEWYYLLLCDGMGSGEQARDEAVSASALLKELIESGIDAHDAMQTINGLYILRDGGGFAAIDLLQVSLVTAEGFLHKWGAAPSFLKFGRTVQRLGSALPPPGLGVGRSYGPECLRVSLQRGEALILTSDGVDAELASRYLLGCGELSVRELAAGVVGSSEDAMPDDRTAAVLRLRLTESRSRTKKRVLSRIGML
;
A
#
# COMPACT_ATOMS: atom_id res chain seq x y z
N MET A 1 1.65 -27.03 10.60
CA MET A 1 0.78 -26.89 11.79
C MET A 1 0.47 -25.42 11.94
N GLU A 2 -0.73 -25.03 11.52
CA GLU A 2 -1.19 -23.64 11.42
C GLU A 2 -2.30 -23.45 12.46
N PRO A 3 -2.24 -22.45 13.37
CA PRO A 3 -3.28 -22.31 14.38
C PRO A 3 -4.47 -21.54 13.82
N MET A 4 -5.60 -22.24 13.66
CA MET A 4 -6.92 -21.68 13.40
C MET A 4 -7.35 -20.73 14.53
N LYS A 5 -7.42 -19.43 14.23
CA LYS A 5 -8.11 -18.43 15.07
C LYS A 5 -9.64 -18.59 14.95
N LYS A 6 -10.27 -19.25 15.92
CA LYS A 6 -11.72 -19.18 16.14
C LYS A 6 -12.08 -17.78 16.68
N ARG A 7 -12.75 -16.95 15.86
CA ARG A 7 -13.47 -15.76 16.35
C ARG A 7 -14.82 -16.21 16.91
N ALA A 8 -15.04 -15.97 18.20
CA ALA A 8 -16.30 -16.21 18.88
C ALA A 8 -17.37 -15.22 18.40
N ASP A 9 -18.40 -15.73 17.73
CA ASP A 9 -19.52 -14.96 17.21
C ASP A 9 -20.63 -14.89 18.28
N THR A 10 -20.67 -13.77 19.02
CA THR A 10 -21.59 -13.50 20.13
C THR A 10 -22.95 -13.01 19.62
N ARG A 11 -23.76 -13.89 19.03
CA ARG A 11 -25.19 -13.61 18.76
C ARG A 11 -26.09 -14.55 19.55
N SER A 12 -27.07 -13.97 20.26
CA SER A 12 -28.00 -14.66 21.17
C SER A 12 -28.84 -15.74 20.44
N PRO A 13 -29.21 -16.85 21.12
CA PRO A 13 -29.91 -17.98 20.51
C PRO A 13 -31.31 -17.62 19.98
N ALA A 14 -31.97 -16.59 20.52
CA ALA A 14 -33.24 -16.08 20.02
C ALA A 14 -33.10 -15.41 18.64
N ALA A 15 -32.03 -14.64 18.43
CA ALA A 15 -31.75 -14.00 17.14
C ALA A 15 -31.46 -15.02 16.02
N ARG A 16 -30.87 -16.17 16.37
CA ARG A 16 -30.65 -17.28 15.42
C ARG A 16 -31.94 -17.96 15.00
N ARG A 17 -32.90 -18.16 15.91
CA ARG A 17 -34.21 -18.76 15.58
C ARG A 17 -35.03 -17.87 14.66
N ILE A 18 -35.00 -16.56 14.87
CA ILE A 18 -35.68 -15.58 14.01
C ILE A 18 -34.99 -15.49 12.63
N ALA A 19 -33.65 -15.41 12.60
CA ALA A 19 -32.89 -15.37 11.35
C ALA A 19 -33.00 -16.65 10.51
N ALA A 20 -33.15 -17.81 11.16
CA ALA A 20 -33.39 -19.10 10.50
C ALA A 20 -34.85 -19.27 10.04
N ALA A 21 -35.82 -18.64 10.70
CA ALA A 21 -37.21 -18.60 10.21
C ALA A 21 -37.39 -17.69 8.98
N LEU A 22 -36.55 -16.66 8.84
CA LEU A 22 -36.53 -15.70 7.73
C LEU A 22 -35.60 -16.10 6.56
N SER A 23 -35.02 -17.29 6.58
CA SER A 23 -34.02 -17.75 5.61
C SER A 23 -34.51 -18.32 4.27
N PRO A 24 -35.80 -18.62 4.00
CA PRO A 24 -36.20 -19.05 2.67
C PRO A 24 -35.98 -17.95 1.62
N PRO A 25 -35.50 -18.28 0.40
CA PRO A 25 -35.31 -17.28 -0.66
C PRO A 25 -36.62 -16.55 -1.02
N LEU A 26 -37.76 -17.25 -0.90
CA LEU A 26 -39.10 -16.67 -1.09
C LEU A 26 -39.47 -15.63 -0.02
N VAL A 27 -39.07 -15.84 1.24
CA VAL A 27 -39.35 -14.90 2.33
C VAL A 27 -38.51 -13.63 2.17
N ARG A 28 -37.24 -13.77 1.75
CA ARG A 28 -36.38 -12.61 1.44
C ARG A 28 -36.90 -11.82 0.24
N LEU A 29 -37.34 -12.51 -0.82
CA LEU A 29 -37.94 -11.88 -1.98
C LEU A 29 -39.25 -11.16 -1.60
N GLY A 30 -40.10 -11.79 -0.78
CA GLY A 30 -41.33 -11.21 -0.26
C GLY A 30 -41.08 -9.98 0.61
N LEU A 31 -40.10 -10.02 1.52
CA LEU A 31 -39.71 -8.86 2.34
C LEU A 31 -39.15 -7.71 1.51
N TYR A 32 -38.35 -8.02 0.49
CA TYR A 32 -37.83 -6.99 -0.42
C TYR A 32 -38.94 -6.35 -1.24
N ALA A 33 -39.89 -7.14 -1.74
CA ALA A 33 -41.07 -6.65 -2.47
C ALA A 33 -42.00 -5.80 -1.57
N LEU A 34 -42.22 -6.23 -0.32
CA LEU A 34 -42.96 -5.47 0.69
C LEU A 34 -42.26 -4.15 1.02
N GLY A 35 -40.93 -4.18 1.18
CA GLY A 35 -40.13 -2.97 1.40
C GLY A 35 -40.20 -2.00 0.23
N ALA A 36 -40.13 -2.51 -1.00
CA ALA A 36 -40.29 -1.69 -2.22
C ALA A 36 -41.69 -1.07 -2.33
N SER A 37 -42.74 -1.82 -1.99
CA SER A 37 -44.12 -1.30 -1.93
C SER A 37 -44.27 -0.20 -0.89
N ALA A 38 -43.76 -0.42 0.32
CA ALA A 38 -43.80 0.58 1.40
C ALA A 38 -43.01 1.85 1.02
N ALA A 39 -41.84 1.70 0.40
CA ALA A 39 -41.05 2.84 -0.09
C ALA A 39 -41.80 3.61 -1.19
N GLY A 40 -42.40 2.92 -2.15
CA GLY A 40 -43.23 3.54 -3.19
C GLY A 40 -44.42 4.32 -2.61
N PHE A 41 -45.13 3.73 -1.65
CA PHE A 41 -46.25 4.38 -0.96
C PHE A 41 -45.84 5.66 -0.22
N LEU A 42 -44.75 5.60 0.56
CA LEU A 42 -44.27 6.75 1.31
C LEU A 42 -43.75 7.86 0.39
N LEU A 43 -42.99 7.52 -0.65
CA LEU A 43 -42.47 8.51 -1.60
C LEU A 43 -43.56 9.27 -2.35
N ALA A 44 -44.78 8.74 -2.44
CA ALA A 44 -45.91 9.43 -3.05
C ALA A 44 -46.44 10.61 -2.19
N ALA A 45 -46.09 10.65 -0.90
CA ALA A 45 -46.44 11.74 0.01
C ALA A 45 -45.53 12.98 -0.13
N VAL A 46 -44.45 12.89 -0.91
CA VAL A 46 -43.46 13.97 -1.05
C VAL A 46 -44.07 15.17 -1.77
N GLN A 47 -43.89 16.37 -1.21
CA GLN A 47 -44.43 17.63 -1.74
C GLN A 47 -43.40 18.76 -1.72
N ILE A 48 -43.52 19.69 -2.68
CA ILE A 48 -42.94 21.03 -2.61
C ILE A 48 -44.08 22.02 -2.82
N GLY A 49 -44.33 22.88 -1.81
CA GLY A 49 -45.49 23.77 -1.79
C GLY A 49 -46.79 22.99 -1.88
N ALA A 50 -47.65 23.33 -2.85
CA ALA A 50 -48.93 22.65 -3.10
C ALA A 50 -48.85 21.55 -4.18
N SER A 51 -47.66 21.24 -4.71
CA SER A 51 -47.49 20.35 -5.86
C SER A 51 -46.92 18.97 -5.49
N THR A 52 -47.40 17.94 -6.19
CA THR A 52 -46.92 16.54 -6.10
C THR A 52 -45.53 16.40 -6.71
N LEU A 53 -44.62 15.71 -6.02
CA LEU A 53 -43.34 15.30 -6.61
C LEU A 53 -43.40 13.85 -7.08
N PRO A 54 -43.07 13.54 -8.35
CA PRO A 54 -43.12 12.18 -8.90
C PRO A 54 -41.96 11.26 -8.42
N ALA A 55 -41.47 11.42 -7.20
CA ALA A 55 -40.34 10.66 -6.65
C ALA A 55 -40.62 9.15 -6.55
N ALA A 56 -41.88 8.78 -6.23
CA ALA A 56 -42.28 7.38 -6.18
C ALA A 56 -42.22 6.69 -7.56
N ILE A 57 -42.50 7.44 -8.63
CA ILE A 57 -42.42 6.91 -10.00
C ILE A 57 -40.96 6.80 -10.43
N ALA A 58 -40.09 7.73 -10.01
CA ALA A 58 -38.65 7.61 -10.25
C ALA A 58 -38.04 6.36 -9.58
N LEU A 59 -38.54 5.95 -8.40
CA LEU A 59 -38.13 4.68 -7.77
C LEU A 59 -38.52 3.47 -8.63
N THR A 60 -39.73 3.48 -9.21
CA THR A 60 -40.17 2.40 -10.11
C THR A 60 -39.34 2.32 -11.39
N ALA A 61 -38.93 3.47 -11.93
CA ALA A 61 -38.07 3.57 -13.11
C ALA A 61 -36.63 3.10 -12.86
N ALA A 62 -36.17 3.20 -11.62
CA ALA A 62 -34.80 2.87 -11.23
C ALA A 62 -34.59 1.39 -10.89
N LEU A 63 -35.66 0.67 -10.56
CA LEU A 63 -35.61 -0.77 -10.27
C LEU A 63 -35.62 -1.56 -11.59
N PRO A 64 -34.78 -2.60 -11.74
CA PRO A 64 -34.91 -3.52 -12.86
C PRO A 64 -36.27 -4.19 -12.82
N PHE A 65 -36.83 -4.50 -13.99
CA PHE A 65 -38.13 -5.17 -14.09
C PHE A 65 -38.13 -6.46 -13.25
N SER A 66 -38.90 -6.44 -12.17
CA SER A 66 -38.90 -7.47 -11.12
C SER A 66 -40.16 -7.33 -10.27
N LEU A 67 -40.44 -8.33 -9.43
CA LEU A 67 -41.55 -8.26 -8.47
C LEU A 67 -41.45 -7.00 -7.59
N ALA A 68 -40.25 -6.56 -7.24
CA ALA A 68 -40.04 -5.34 -6.47
C ALA A 68 -40.44 -4.06 -7.23
N ALA A 69 -40.19 -3.98 -8.54
CA ALA A 69 -40.61 -2.84 -9.35
C ALA A 69 -42.14 -2.77 -9.46
N VAL A 70 -42.80 -3.92 -9.67
CA VAL A 70 -44.27 -4.02 -9.70
C VAL A 70 -44.87 -3.64 -8.35
N CYS A 71 -44.34 -4.17 -7.25
CA CYS A 71 -44.78 -3.84 -5.90
C CYS A 71 -44.52 -2.36 -5.55
N SER A 72 -43.38 -1.80 -5.96
CA SER A 72 -43.08 -0.37 -5.79
C SER A 72 -44.09 0.51 -6.53
N TYR A 73 -44.50 0.12 -7.74
CA TYR A 73 -45.51 0.86 -8.51
C TYR A 73 -46.90 0.75 -7.87
N ALA A 74 -47.29 -0.45 -7.44
CA ALA A 74 -48.56 -0.64 -6.74
C ALA A 74 -48.63 0.21 -5.46
N GLY A 75 -47.55 0.24 -4.67
CA GLY A 75 -47.43 1.11 -3.50
C GLY A 75 -47.51 2.59 -3.87
N ALA A 76 -46.79 3.02 -4.90
CA ALA A 76 -46.82 4.40 -5.40
C ALA A 76 -48.23 4.83 -5.84
N ALA A 77 -48.92 3.99 -6.60
CA ALA A 77 -50.27 4.28 -7.08
C ALA A 77 -51.26 4.45 -5.92
N LEU A 78 -51.26 3.51 -4.97
CA LEU A 78 -52.06 3.62 -3.75
C LEU A 78 -51.72 4.88 -2.96
N GLY A 79 -50.43 5.21 -2.82
CA GLY A 79 -49.98 6.41 -2.13
C GLY A 79 -50.50 7.70 -2.77
N TYR A 80 -50.42 7.83 -4.10
CA TYR A 80 -50.94 9.02 -4.78
C TYR A 80 -52.44 9.19 -4.59
N PHE A 81 -53.22 8.11 -4.67
CA PHE A 81 -54.66 8.17 -4.41
C PHE A 81 -54.97 8.58 -2.96
N VAL A 82 -54.25 8.04 -1.98
CA VAL A 82 -54.46 8.33 -0.56
C VAL A 82 -54.08 9.76 -0.19
N PHE A 83 -52.92 10.26 -0.66
CA PHE A 83 -52.41 11.56 -0.23
C PHE A 83 -52.92 12.75 -1.04
N TRP A 84 -53.33 12.53 -2.31
CA TRP A 84 -53.63 13.61 -3.26
C TRP A 84 -55.00 13.49 -3.94
N GLY A 85 -55.72 12.39 -3.74
CA GLY A 85 -57.04 12.16 -4.33
C GLY A 85 -57.00 11.85 -5.83
N ALA A 86 -58.15 11.47 -6.39
CA ALA A 86 -58.24 10.93 -7.75
C ALA A 86 -57.81 11.90 -8.86
N GLY A 87 -58.06 13.21 -8.69
CA GLY A 87 -57.74 14.20 -9.72
C GLY A 87 -56.23 14.42 -9.91
N SER A 88 -55.48 14.56 -8.82
CA SER A 88 -54.02 14.81 -8.87
C SER A 88 -53.20 13.52 -8.98
N ALA A 89 -53.80 12.35 -8.71
CA ALA A 89 -53.14 11.05 -8.85
C ALA A 89 -53.10 10.54 -10.30
N ALA A 90 -54.02 10.97 -11.17
CA ALA A 90 -54.15 10.43 -12.53
C ALA A 90 -52.87 10.63 -13.38
N GLU A 91 -52.25 11.81 -13.31
CA GLU A 91 -51.01 12.15 -14.03
C GLU A 91 -49.84 11.21 -13.65
N PRO A 92 -49.37 11.14 -12.38
CA PRO A 92 -48.22 10.31 -12.03
C PRO A 92 -48.51 8.80 -12.13
N VAL A 93 -49.74 8.35 -11.87
CA VAL A 93 -50.10 6.93 -11.95
C VAL A 93 -50.07 6.43 -13.40
N SER A 94 -50.66 7.19 -14.33
CA SER A 94 -50.64 6.82 -15.76
C SER A 94 -49.22 6.81 -16.32
N ALA A 95 -48.40 7.81 -16.00
CA ALA A 95 -47.00 7.83 -16.40
C ALA A 95 -46.20 6.66 -15.81
N GLY A 96 -46.44 6.33 -14.54
CA GLY A 96 -45.80 5.19 -13.87
C GLY A 96 -46.10 3.84 -14.52
N PHE A 97 -47.36 3.63 -14.94
CA PHE A 97 -47.75 2.43 -15.67
C PHE A 97 -46.98 2.28 -16.99
N LEU A 98 -46.89 3.37 -17.76
CA LEU A 98 -46.16 3.38 -19.04
C LEU A 98 -44.66 3.16 -18.85
N ILE A 99 -44.07 3.72 -17.78
CA ILE A 99 -42.66 3.51 -17.44
C ILE A 99 -42.39 2.05 -17.04
N LEU A 100 -43.28 1.43 -16.26
CA LEU A 100 -43.18 0.02 -15.91
C LEU A 100 -43.30 -0.88 -17.14
N ALA A 101 -44.23 -0.57 -18.05
CA ALA A 101 -44.40 -1.28 -19.32
C ALA A 101 -43.16 -1.14 -20.21
N ALA A 102 -42.60 0.07 -20.33
CA ALA A 102 -41.35 0.30 -21.06
C ALA A 102 -40.18 -0.46 -20.44
N SER A 103 -40.09 -0.53 -19.11
CA SER A 103 -39.04 -1.28 -18.40
C SER A 103 -39.13 -2.79 -18.65
N CYS A 104 -40.35 -3.33 -18.86
CA CYS A 104 -40.57 -4.70 -19.29
C CYS A 104 -40.08 -4.94 -20.74
N LEU A 105 -40.45 -4.05 -21.66
CA LEU A 105 -40.10 -4.17 -23.08
C LEU A 105 -38.59 -4.07 -23.36
N PHE A 106 -37.88 -3.23 -22.60
CA PHE A 106 -36.46 -2.97 -22.81
C PHE A 106 -35.53 -3.77 -21.88
N HIS A 107 -36.07 -4.68 -21.06
CA HIS A 107 -35.29 -5.44 -20.06
C HIS A 107 -34.14 -6.24 -20.67
N ASP A 108 -34.39 -6.94 -21.79
CA ASP A 108 -33.42 -7.84 -22.43
C ASP A 108 -32.62 -7.20 -23.57
N VAL A 109 -33.02 -6.00 -24.01
CA VAL A 109 -32.50 -5.36 -25.24
C VAL A 109 -31.35 -4.39 -24.95
N ILE A 110 -31.28 -3.84 -23.72
CA ILE A 110 -30.37 -2.72 -23.42
C ILE A 110 -29.21 -3.17 -22.53
N PRO A 111 -27.96 -3.04 -22.99
CA PRO A 111 -26.79 -3.33 -22.17
C PRO A 111 -26.73 -2.45 -20.93
N ALA A 112 -26.38 -3.04 -19.78
CA ALA A 112 -26.19 -2.35 -18.50
C ALA A 112 -25.14 -1.21 -18.51
N SER A 113 -24.37 -1.06 -19.59
CA SER A 113 -23.35 -0.02 -19.75
C SER A 113 -23.91 1.39 -20.01
N ARG A 114 -25.19 1.54 -20.41
CA ARG A 114 -25.80 2.86 -20.69
C ARG A 114 -26.61 3.40 -19.50
N ARG A 115 -25.92 3.93 -18.48
CA ARG A 115 -26.51 4.44 -17.22
C ARG A 115 -27.60 5.52 -17.37
N TYR A 116 -27.62 6.28 -18.47
CA TYR A 116 -28.54 7.42 -18.66
C TYR A 116 -29.76 7.13 -19.55
N PHE A 117 -29.79 5.97 -20.25
CA PHE A 117 -30.84 5.71 -21.23
C PHE A 117 -32.21 5.51 -20.58
N LEU A 118 -32.31 4.63 -19.58
CA LEU A 118 -33.57 4.33 -18.89
C LEU A 118 -34.13 5.55 -18.11
N PRO A 119 -33.31 6.34 -17.38
CA PRO A 119 -33.75 7.62 -16.83
C PRO A 119 -34.27 8.60 -17.89
N GLY A 120 -33.58 8.73 -19.03
CA GLY A 120 -34.01 9.58 -20.15
C GLY A 120 -35.36 9.14 -20.72
N LEU A 121 -35.55 7.83 -20.93
CA LEU A 121 -36.81 7.25 -21.38
C LEU A 121 -37.95 7.55 -20.39
N SER A 122 -37.70 7.36 -19.09
CA SER A 122 -38.71 7.62 -18.04
C SER A 122 -39.15 9.09 -17.99
N ALA A 123 -38.19 10.02 -18.12
CA ALA A 123 -38.48 11.45 -18.16
C ALA A 123 -39.25 11.85 -19.43
N GLY A 124 -38.90 11.24 -20.59
CA GLY A 124 -39.62 11.44 -21.85
C GLY A 124 -41.07 10.96 -21.78
N ILE A 125 -41.31 9.75 -21.25
CA ILE A 125 -42.66 9.20 -21.04
C ILE A 125 -43.48 10.11 -20.12
N TYR A 126 -42.90 10.55 -19.00
CA TYR A 126 -43.59 11.46 -18.09
C TYR A 126 -43.89 12.82 -18.74
N ALA A 127 -42.96 13.38 -19.51
CA ALA A 127 -43.16 14.64 -20.21
C ALA A 127 -44.33 14.58 -21.21
N MET A 128 -44.41 13.50 -21.99
CA MET A 128 -45.51 13.29 -22.93
C MET A 128 -46.83 13.09 -22.22
N THR A 129 -46.84 12.30 -21.15
CA THR A 129 -48.06 12.04 -20.37
C THR A 129 -48.56 13.34 -19.72
N GLY A 130 -47.67 14.09 -19.05
CA GLY A 130 -48.01 15.36 -18.42
C GLY A 130 -48.40 16.46 -19.41
N LEU A 131 -47.87 16.46 -20.64
CA LEU A 131 -48.30 17.37 -21.70
C LEU A 131 -49.77 17.15 -22.09
N ILE A 132 -50.22 15.90 -22.16
CA ILE A 132 -51.63 15.55 -22.44
C ILE A 132 -52.55 16.15 -21.36
N PHE A 133 -52.18 15.99 -20.08
CA PHE A 133 -52.93 16.58 -18.97
C PHE A 133 -52.86 18.11 -18.97
N LEU A 134 -51.72 18.72 -19.31
CA LEU A 134 -51.57 20.17 -19.39
C LEU A 134 -52.47 20.78 -20.48
N LEU A 135 -52.60 20.14 -21.64
CA LEU A 135 -53.44 20.59 -22.76
C LEU A 135 -54.94 20.37 -22.50
N SER A 136 -55.31 19.56 -21.51
CA SER A 136 -56.70 19.34 -21.11
C SER A 136 -57.30 20.44 -20.21
N ALA A 137 -56.49 21.42 -19.80
CA ALA A 137 -56.83 22.51 -18.90
C ALA A 137 -56.31 23.87 -19.45
N PRO A 138 -56.78 25.03 -18.98
CA PRO A 138 -56.26 26.33 -19.40
C PRO A 138 -54.76 26.45 -19.08
N VAL A 139 -53.96 26.71 -20.12
CA VAL A 139 -52.50 26.71 -20.03
C VAL A 139 -52.01 28.00 -19.36
N HIS A 140 -51.45 27.87 -18.16
CA HIS A 140 -50.71 28.93 -17.49
C HIS A 140 -49.21 28.68 -17.60
N VAL A 141 -48.41 29.76 -17.72
CA VAL A 141 -46.94 29.68 -17.78
C VAL A 141 -46.36 28.96 -16.56
N SER A 142 -46.97 29.14 -15.38
CA SER A 142 -46.62 28.45 -14.14
C SER A 142 -46.83 26.93 -14.23
N ALA A 143 -47.88 26.46 -14.91
CA ALA A 143 -48.17 25.03 -15.06
C ALA A 143 -47.17 24.33 -15.99
N ALA A 144 -46.75 24.99 -17.07
CA ALA A 144 -45.68 24.50 -17.94
C ALA A 144 -44.33 24.42 -17.22
N ALA A 145 -43.99 25.42 -16.40
CA ALA A 145 -42.78 25.41 -15.59
C ALA A 145 -42.80 24.29 -14.52
N ILE A 146 -43.95 24.03 -13.88
CA ILE A 146 -44.12 22.92 -12.94
C ILE A 146 -43.91 21.57 -13.64
N LEU A 147 -44.48 21.39 -14.83
CA LEU A 147 -44.30 20.15 -15.60
C LEU A 147 -42.82 19.92 -15.96
N ALA A 148 -42.12 20.95 -16.44
CA ALA A 148 -40.69 20.88 -16.73
C ALA A 148 -39.85 20.57 -15.47
N GLY A 149 -40.24 21.12 -14.32
CA GLY A 149 -39.62 20.78 -13.03
C GLY A 149 -39.83 19.32 -12.64
N LYS A 150 -41.06 18.81 -12.78
CA LYS A 150 -41.39 17.40 -12.49
C LYS A 150 -40.63 16.43 -13.40
N THR A 151 -40.51 16.72 -14.69
CA THR A 151 -39.78 15.86 -15.65
C THR A 151 -38.27 15.83 -15.35
N ALA A 152 -37.67 16.99 -15.06
CA ALA A 152 -36.27 17.08 -14.65
C ALA A 152 -36.01 16.31 -13.34
N LEU A 153 -36.95 16.39 -12.38
CA LEU A 153 -36.86 15.66 -11.13
C LEU A 153 -36.89 14.14 -11.33
N ILE A 154 -37.76 13.62 -12.22
CA ILE A 154 -37.79 12.18 -12.52
C ILE A 154 -36.47 11.73 -13.10
N PHE A 155 -35.92 12.48 -14.05
CA PHE A 155 -34.61 12.17 -14.62
C PHE A 155 -33.54 12.07 -13.52
N LEU A 156 -33.46 13.10 -12.67
CA LEU A 156 -32.47 13.16 -11.59
C LEU A 156 -32.65 12.04 -10.57
N CYS A 157 -33.88 11.83 -10.08
CA CYS A 157 -34.18 10.79 -9.10
C CYS A 157 -33.97 9.38 -9.67
N SER A 158 -34.33 9.12 -10.93
CA SER A 158 -34.08 7.84 -11.59
C SER A 158 -32.58 7.56 -11.73
N VAL A 159 -31.76 8.57 -12.04
CA VAL A 159 -30.29 8.44 -12.06
C VAL A 159 -29.74 8.15 -10.67
N LEU A 160 -30.21 8.86 -9.64
CA LEU A 160 -29.77 8.67 -8.25
C LEU A 160 -30.15 7.28 -7.72
N PHE A 161 -31.38 6.83 -7.98
CA PHE A 161 -31.90 5.55 -7.51
C PHE A 161 -31.40 4.34 -8.33
N SER A 162 -30.87 4.54 -9.54
CA SER A 162 -30.32 3.44 -10.37
C SER A 162 -29.22 2.62 -9.66
N GLY A 163 -28.58 3.19 -8.63
CA GLY A 163 -27.58 2.51 -7.81
C GLY A 163 -28.14 1.65 -6.66
N LEU A 164 -29.45 1.65 -6.42
CA LEU A 164 -30.10 0.85 -5.35
C LEU A 164 -29.88 -0.67 -5.49
N PRO A 165 -30.05 -1.31 -6.67
CA PRO A 165 -29.80 -2.75 -6.81
C PRO A 165 -28.33 -3.13 -6.52
N GLU A 166 -27.39 -2.25 -6.83
CA GLU A 166 -25.96 -2.41 -6.52
C GLU A 166 -25.60 -1.97 -5.09
N LYS A 167 -26.58 -1.52 -4.29
CA LYS A 167 -26.40 -1.02 -2.91
C LYS A 167 -25.40 0.14 -2.81
N LYS A 168 -25.38 1.03 -3.79
CA LYS A 168 -24.53 2.24 -3.76
C LYS A 168 -24.97 3.17 -2.64
N VAL A 169 -24.00 3.70 -1.89
CA VAL A 169 -24.22 4.58 -0.74
C VAL A 169 -24.98 5.85 -1.14
N GLU A 170 -24.62 6.45 -2.28
CA GLU A 170 -25.29 7.64 -2.82
C GLU A 170 -26.78 7.39 -3.09
N ALA A 171 -27.12 6.22 -3.61
CA ALA A 171 -28.50 5.85 -3.95
C ALA A 171 -29.34 5.58 -2.70
N ILE A 172 -28.77 4.90 -1.70
CA ILE A 172 -29.42 4.66 -0.41
C ILE A 172 -29.60 5.97 0.35
N GLY A 173 -28.59 6.85 0.33
CA GLY A 173 -28.66 8.19 0.91
C GLY A 173 -29.75 9.05 0.26
N ALA A 174 -29.81 9.07 -1.08
CA ALA A 174 -30.87 9.75 -1.82
C ALA A 174 -32.26 9.20 -1.47
N LEU A 175 -32.43 7.88 -1.39
CA LEU A 175 -33.71 7.27 -1.00
C LEU A 175 -34.11 7.69 0.42
N GLY A 176 -33.16 7.67 1.36
CA GLY A 176 -33.37 8.14 2.73
C GLY A 176 -33.79 9.62 2.80
N VAL A 177 -33.17 10.48 2.00
CA VAL A 177 -33.50 11.91 1.86
C VAL A 177 -34.94 12.11 1.38
N PHE A 178 -35.39 11.41 0.33
CA PHE A 178 -36.78 11.54 -0.14
C PHE A 178 -37.80 10.89 0.82
N LEU A 179 -37.43 9.81 1.53
CA LEU A 179 -38.28 9.27 2.60
C LEU A 179 -38.40 10.24 3.78
N LEU A 180 -37.33 10.96 4.13
CA LEU A 180 -37.38 12.04 5.12
C LEU A 180 -38.32 13.17 4.68
N ALA A 181 -38.27 13.55 3.39
CA ALA A 181 -39.19 14.53 2.83
C ALA A 181 -40.65 14.05 2.89
N SER A 182 -40.91 12.75 2.68
CA SER A 182 -42.28 12.21 2.79
C SER A 182 -42.88 12.31 4.21
N ALA A 183 -42.02 12.28 5.24
CA ALA A 183 -42.44 12.38 6.62
C ALA A 183 -42.92 13.79 7.01
N SER A 184 -42.78 14.81 6.14
CA SER A 184 -43.25 16.16 6.43
C SER A 184 -44.78 16.28 6.49
N ARG A 185 -45.52 15.34 5.88
CA ARG A 185 -46.99 15.27 5.96
C ARG A 185 -47.50 14.47 7.16
N LEU A 186 -46.65 13.68 7.79
CA LEU A 186 -47.01 12.84 8.94
C LEU A 186 -46.73 13.63 10.22
N THR A 187 -47.76 13.87 11.02
CA THR A 187 -47.64 14.49 12.34
C THR A 187 -47.82 13.41 13.40
N LEU A 188 -46.88 13.32 14.36
CA LEU A 188 -46.94 12.34 15.45
C LEU A 188 -47.88 12.82 16.57
N LEU A 189 -47.86 14.13 16.81
CA LEU A 189 -48.72 14.89 17.73
C LEU A 189 -49.16 16.17 17.01
N PRO A 190 -50.27 16.81 17.42
CA PRO A 190 -50.68 18.10 16.85
C PRO A 190 -49.51 19.10 16.94
N GLY A 191 -49.02 19.56 15.77
CA GLY A 191 -47.89 20.51 15.69
C GLY A 191 -46.48 19.91 15.68
N LEU A 192 -46.31 18.59 15.76
CA LEU A 192 -44.99 17.93 15.74
C LEU A 192 -44.78 17.13 14.42
N PRO A 193 -44.13 17.72 13.41
CA PRO A 193 -43.86 17.04 12.14
C PRO A 193 -42.79 15.94 12.32
N LEU A 194 -43.07 14.75 11.79
CA LEU A 194 -42.18 13.60 11.91
C LEU A 194 -40.83 13.83 11.18
N SER A 195 -40.83 14.63 10.11
CA SER A 195 -39.62 15.03 9.39
C SER A 195 -38.57 15.66 10.30
N LEU A 196 -38.97 16.47 11.28
CA LEU A 196 -38.04 17.17 12.16
C LEU A 196 -37.30 16.21 13.11
N ILE A 197 -38.01 15.22 13.64
CA ILE A 197 -37.45 14.16 14.48
C ILE A 197 -36.47 13.31 13.66
N LEU A 198 -36.88 12.90 12.46
CA LEU A 198 -36.09 12.01 11.63
C LEU A 198 -34.84 12.69 11.06
N SER A 199 -34.90 13.98 10.71
CA SER A 199 -33.74 14.75 10.27
C SER A 199 -32.70 14.89 11.38
N GLY A 200 -33.12 15.15 12.62
CA GLY A 200 -32.21 15.16 13.77
C GLY A 200 -31.53 13.82 14.02
N CYS A 201 -32.29 12.73 13.89
CA CYS A 201 -31.78 11.36 13.98
C CYS A 201 -30.77 11.06 12.85
N ALA A 202 -31.12 11.35 11.60
CA ALA A 202 -30.28 11.08 10.44
C ALA A 202 -28.93 11.81 10.49
N VAL A 203 -28.94 13.10 10.82
CA VAL A 203 -27.71 13.89 10.96
C VAL A 203 -26.82 13.30 12.05
N LEU A 204 -27.39 12.96 13.22
CA LEU A 204 -26.63 12.35 14.29
C LEU A 204 -26.07 10.98 13.90
N LEU A 205 -26.84 10.11 13.25
CA LEU A 205 -26.36 8.80 12.80
C LEU A 205 -25.20 8.89 11.80
N CYS A 206 -25.17 9.94 10.97
CA CYS A 206 -24.05 10.22 10.07
C CYS A 206 -22.84 10.87 10.77
N SER A 207 -22.93 11.20 12.06
CA SER A 207 -21.85 11.85 12.81
C SER A 207 -20.63 10.94 12.95
N GLY A 208 -19.49 11.45 12.47
CA GLY A 208 -18.24 10.71 12.38
C GLY A 208 -17.98 10.04 11.03
N SER A 209 -18.91 10.12 10.07
CA SER A 209 -18.70 9.71 8.68
C SER A 209 -18.26 10.89 7.80
N ARG A 210 -17.66 10.61 6.63
CA ARG A 210 -17.33 11.64 5.61
C ARG A 210 -18.57 12.36 5.07
N PHE A 211 -19.74 11.73 5.15
CA PHE A 211 -21.02 12.26 4.66
C PHE A 211 -21.76 13.12 5.69
N PHE A 212 -21.18 13.37 6.87
CA PHE A 212 -21.87 14.06 7.97
C PHE A 212 -22.40 15.45 7.58
N LEU A 213 -21.55 16.30 6.99
CA LEU A 213 -21.95 17.65 6.57
C LEU A 213 -22.91 17.62 5.38
N LEU A 214 -22.70 16.69 4.44
CA LEU A 214 -23.60 16.49 3.30
C LEU A 214 -25.00 16.08 3.75
N ALA A 215 -25.10 15.17 4.72
CA ALA A 215 -26.36 14.74 5.32
C ALA A 215 -27.05 15.91 6.03
N ALA A 216 -26.30 16.76 6.74
CA ALA A 216 -26.84 17.95 7.39
C ALA A 216 -27.38 18.97 6.37
N CYS A 217 -26.63 19.29 5.32
CA CYS A 217 -27.08 20.18 4.26
C CYS A 217 -28.32 19.63 3.53
N GLY A 218 -28.33 18.33 3.21
CA GLY A 218 -29.47 17.67 2.56
C GLY A 218 -30.74 17.72 3.40
N CYS A 219 -30.65 17.37 4.69
CA CYS A 219 -31.78 17.47 5.62
C CYS A 219 -32.27 18.92 5.79
N SER A 220 -31.36 19.89 5.77
CA SER A 220 -31.69 21.31 5.91
C SER A 220 -32.50 21.83 4.73
N ILE A 221 -32.08 21.51 3.50
CA ILE A 221 -32.82 21.91 2.28
C ILE A 221 -34.22 21.33 2.28
N ILE A 222 -34.37 20.05 2.68
CA ILE A 222 -35.69 19.40 2.75
C ILE A 222 -36.58 20.08 3.80
N LEU A 223 -36.06 20.31 4.99
CA LEU A 223 -36.85 20.91 6.07
C LEU A 223 -37.31 22.31 5.69
N GLU A 224 -36.45 23.12 5.08
CA GLU A 224 -36.83 24.48 4.64
C GLU A 224 -37.84 24.46 3.47
N ALA A 225 -37.76 23.46 2.59
CA ALA A 225 -38.69 23.29 1.48
C ALA A 225 -40.06 22.75 1.92
N SER A 226 -40.10 21.92 2.96
CA SER A 226 -41.29 21.21 3.42
C SER A 226 -41.96 21.86 4.64
N PHE A 227 -41.22 22.61 5.44
CA PHE A 227 -41.66 23.26 6.67
C PHE A 227 -41.32 24.75 6.58
N ARG A 228 -42.33 25.62 6.52
CA ARG A 228 -42.16 27.09 6.51
C ARG A 228 -42.60 27.71 7.84
N PRO A 229 -41.86 27.55 8.93
CA PRO A 229 -42.09 28.35 10.13
C PRO A 229 -41.40 29.72 10.00
N ASP A 230 -41.67 30.63 10.94
CA ASP A 230 -41.07 31.98 10.98
C ASP A 230 -39.56 31.98 11.31
N TYR A 231 -38.91 30.81 11.39
CA TYR A 231 -37.50 30.61 11.68
C TYR A 231 -36.88 29.53 10.77
N SER A 232 -35.57 29.60 10.50
CA SER A 232 -34.92 28.62 9.61
C SER A 232 -34.47 27.35 10.36
N ALA A 233 -35.33 26.33 10.40
CA ALA A 233 -35.04 25.05 11.04
C ALA A 233 -33.79 24.34 10.44
N GLY A 234 -33.57 24.48 9.13
CA GLY A 234 -32.40 23.93 8.46
C GLY A 234 -31.08 24.58 8.91
N ALA A 235 -31.07 25.90 9.09
CA ALA A 235 -29.85 26.60 9.52
C ALA A 235 -29.38 26.14 10.91
N LEU A 236 -30.31 25.90 11.83
CA LEU A 236 -30.02 25.37 13.17
C LEU A 236 -29.37 23.97 13.10
N LEU A 237 -29.91 23.07 12.26
CA LEU A 237 -29.36 21.73 12.05
C LEU A 237 -27.94 21.75 11.48
N CYS A 238 -27.68 22.61 10.49
CA CYS A 238 -26.34 22.83 9.95
C CYS A 238 -25.38 23.34 11.03
N LEU A 239 -25.81 24.28 11.86
CA LEU A 239 -24.99 24.83 12.95
C LEU A 239 -24.58 23.73 13.94
N GLY A 240 -25.53 22.90 14.38
CA GLY A 240 -25.23 21.76 15.26
C GLY A 240 -24.27 20.75 14.64
N ALA A 241 -24.41 20.48 13.33
CA ALA A 241 -23.51 19.59 12.61
C ALA A 241 -22.08 20.17 12.50
N ILE A 242 -21.95 21.47 12.21
CA ILE A 242 -20.66 22.16 12.12
C ILE A 242 -19.93 22.10 13.47
N VAL A 243 -20.61 22.41 14.58
CA VAL A 243 -20.01 22.38 15.93
C VAL A 243 -19.51 20.97 16.28
N CYS A 244 -20.30 19.94 16.00
CA CYS A 244 -19.89 18.55 16.20
C CYS A 244 -18.73 18.12 15.28
N HIS A 245 -18.64 18.66 14.06
CA HIS A 245 -17.56 18.35 13.12
C HIS A 245 -16.21 18.90 13.60
N TYR A 246 -16.19 20.15 14.09
CA TYR A 246 -14.96 20.79 14.55
C TYR A 246 -14.46 20.26 15.90
N THR A 247 -15.35 19.98 16.84
CA THR A 247 -14.99 19.53 18.20
C THR A 247 -14.57 18.06 18.28
N LYS A 248 -14.92 17.25 17.27
CA LYS A 248 -14.61 15.81 17.16
C LYS A 248 -14.72 15.03 18.48
N PRO A 249 -15.87 15.03 19.18
CA PRO A 249 -15.98 14.40 20.49
C PRO A 249 -15.76 12.88 20.40
N ARG A 250 -15.08 12.27 21.37
CA ARG A 250 -14.72 10.84 21.31
C ARG A 250 -15.90 9.89 21.56
N PHE A 251 -16.83 10.26 22.44
CA PHE A 251 -17.93 9.41 22.89
C PHE A 251 -19.28 9.82 22.26
N ALA A 252 -20.11 8.84 21.90
CA ALA A 252 -21.43 9.08 21.28
C ALA A 252 -22.36 9.94 22.16
N LEU A 253 -22.36 9.72 23.48
CA LEU A 253 -23.14 10.53 24.42
C LEU A 253 -22.68 12.00 24.45
N VAL A 254 -21.37 12.24 24.37
CA VAL A 254 -20.81 13.61 24.32
C VAL A 254 -21.15 14.28 22.99
N ARG A 255 -21.14 13.53 21.88
CA ARG A 255 -21.59 14.04 20.57
C ARG A 255 -23.08 14.41 20.59
N GLY A 256 -23.93 13.50 21.07
CA GLY A 256 -25.38 13.71 21.12
C GLY A 256 -25.76 14.87 22.02
N SER A 257 -25.13 14.99 23.20
CA SER A 257 -25.36 16.12 24.12
C SER A 257 -24.87 17.45 23.55
N LEU A 258 -23.69 17.50 22.93
CA LEU A 258 -23.20 18.69 22.26
C LEU A 258 -24.14 19.12 21.12
N PHE A 259 -24.54 18.17 20.28
CA PHE A 259 -25.46 18.43 19.17
C PHE A 259 -26.81 18.97 19.70
N PHE A 260 -27.40 18.34 20.72
CA PHE A 260 -28.64 18.82 21.32
C PHE A 260 -28.50 20.22 21.95
N LEU A 261 -27.44 20.44 22.75
CA LEU A 261 -27.21 21.73 23.42
C LEU A 261 -27.05 22.88 22.42
N THR A 262 -26.33 22.66 21.31
CA THR A 262 -26.17 23.67 20.27
C THR A 262 -27.50 24.03 19.60
N LEU A 263 -28.37 23.03 19.38
CA LEU A 263 -29.69 23.24 18.81
C LEU A 263 -30.66 23.92 19.78
N ALA A 264 -30.62 23.55 21.06
CA ALA A 264 -31.43 24.17 22.11
C ALA A 264 -31.03 25.63 22.32
N ALA A 265 -29.73 25.92 22.38
CA ALA A 265 -29.21 27.28 22.49
C ALA A 265 -29.58 28.13 21.27
N GLY A 266 -29.41 27.58 20.06
CA GLY A 266 -29.82 28.26 18.82
C GLY A 266 -31.33 28.53 18.79
N SER A 267 -32.15 27.57 19.21
CA SER A 267 -33.61 27.76 19.29
C SER A 267 -34.02 28.89 20.24
N PHE A 268 -33.32 29.05 21.38
CA PHE A 268 -33.55 30.17 22.29
C PHE A 268 -33.15 31.53 21.68
N VAL A 269 -32.01 31.59 21.00
CA VAL A 269 -31.50 32.84 20.37
C VAL A 269 -32.37 33.31 19.20
N PHE A 270 -32.87 32.39 18.39
CA PHE A 270 -33.67 32.70 17.19
C PHE A 270 -35.19 32.70 17.45
N GLY A 271 -35.64 32.72 18.72
CA GLY A 271 -37.05 32.85 19.08
C GLY A 271 -37.90 31.60 18.81
N ALA A 272 -37.28 30.44 18.55
CA ALA A 272 -37.98 29.17 18.34
C ALA A 272 -38.27 28.41 19.66
N GLY A 273 -37.97 29.00 20.82
CA GLY A 273 -38.10 28.35 22.14
C GLY A 273 -39.53 27.98 22.54
N GLU A 274 -40.54 28.69 22.05
CA GLU A 274 -41.96 28.39 22.27
C GLU A 274 -42.56 27.42 21.23
N THR A 275 -41.75 26.99 20.26
CA THR A 275 -42.21 26.14 19.15
C THR A 275 -41.96 24.66 19.46
N MET A 276 -42.58 23.75 18.70
CA MET A 276 -42.39 22.30 18.85
C MET A 276 -41.00 21.79 18.38
N PHE A 277 -40.04 22.70 18.11
CA PHE A 277 -38.70 22.36 17.60
C PHE A 277 -37.77 21.71 18.64
N PRO A 278 -37.57 22.26 19.86
CA PRO A 278 -36.73 21.61 20.87
C PRO A 278 -37.21 20.20 21.27
N PRO A 279 -38.52 19.94 21.48
CA PRO A 279 -39.03 18.59 21.76
C PRO A 279 -38.76 17.61 20.61
N ALA A 280 -38.95 18.02 19.35
CA ALA A 280 -38.69 17.18 18.18
C ALA A 280 -37.20 16.81 18.08
N MET A 281 -36.32 17.79 18.31
CA MET A 281 -34.87 17.57 18.27
C MET A 281 -34.38 16.72 19.44
N PHE A 282 -34.96 16.86 20.63
CA PHE A 282 -34.67 15.98 21.76
C PHE A 282 -35.03 14.52 21.43
N LEU A 283 -36.22 14.29 20.86
CA LEU A 283 -36.63 12.95 20.47
C LEU A 283 -35.76 12.38 19.34
N GLY A 284 -35.39 13.21 18.35
CA GLY A 284 -34.51 12.83 17.25
C GLY A 284 -33.10 12.47 17.70
N THR A 285 -32.55 13.22 18.65
CA THR A 285 -31.22 12.93 19.24
C THR A 285 -31.22 11.66 20.10
N LEU A 286 -32.28 11.42 20.88
CA LEU A 286 -32.48 10.16 21.60
C LEU A 286 -32.54 8.96 20.65
N LEU A 287 -33.35 9.06 19.59
CA LEU A 287 -33.44 8.01 18.56
C LEU A 287 -32.09 7.76 17.89
N GLY A 288 -31.37 8.82 17.51
CA GLY A 288 -30.04 8.70 16.91
C GLY A 288 -29.01 8.03 17.84
N LEU A 289 -29.08 8.28 19.15
CA LEU A 289 -28.22 7.61 20.15
C LEU A 289 -28.57 6.12 20.31
N VAL A 290 -29.85 5.76 20.30
CA VAL A 290 -30.32 4.36 20.41
C VAL A 290 -29.87 3.54 19.19
N PHE A 291 -30.02 4.10 17.99
CA PHE A 291 -29.64 3.44 16.74
C PHE A 291 -28.19 3.67 16.32
N TRP A 292 -27.39 4.39 17.12
CA TRP A 292 -26.00 4.73 16.82
C TRP A 292 -25.14 3.50 16.51
N LYS A 293 -25.08 2.53 17.42
CA LYS A 293 -24.24 1.32 17.28
C LYS A 293 -24.63 0.43 16.08
N PRO A 294 -25.91 0.05 15.88
CA PRO A 294 -26.28 -0.82 14.76
C PRO A 294 -26.07 -0.15 13.40
N VAL A 295 -26.32 1.16 13.30
CA VAL A 295 -26.16 1.91 12.05
C VAL A 295 -24.69 2.23 11.78
N GLN A 296 -23.90 2.58 12.80
CA GLN A 296 -22.46 2.74 12.62
C GLN A 296 -21.79 1.45 12.19
N ALA A 297 -22.19 0.28 12.71
CA ALA A 297 -21.65 -0.98 12.24
C ALA A 297 -21.95 -1.26 10.74
N LEU A 298 -23.09 -0.76 10.25
CA LEU A 298 -23.47 -0.84 8.83
C LEU A 298 -22.69 0.16 7.97
N LEU A 299 -22.52 1.39 8.46
CA LEU A 299 -21.79 2.46 7.78
C LEU A 299 -20.26 2.22 7.78
N SER A 300 -19.70 1.79 8.91
CA SER A 300 -18.28 1.46 9.07
C SER A 300 -17.91 0.14 8.40
N GLY A 301 -18.87 -0.79 8.28
CA GLY A 301 -18.72 -2.02 7.51
C GLY A 301 -18.46 -1.80 6.01
N GLN A 302 -18.55 -0.55 5.53
CA GLN A 302 -18.33 -0.16 4.14
C GLN A 302 -17.24 0.92 3.95
N GLU A 303 -16.44 1.26 4.96
CA GLU A 303 -15.24 2.11 4.79
C GLU A 303 -14.03 1.31 4.27
N ALA A 304 -14.18 0.00 4.05
CA ALA A 304 -13.13 -0.89 3.58
C ALA A 304 -12.81 -0.92 2.06
N PRO A 305 -13.54 -0.31 1.08
CA PRO A 305 -13.33 -0.66 -0.32
C PRO A 305 -12.08 -0.03 -0.93
N LEU A 306 -11.58 1.10 -0.44
CA LEU A 306 -10.37 1.71 -1.01
C LEU A 306 -9.09 1.09 -0.44
N ASP A 307 -9.05 0.88 0.87
CA ASP A 307 -7.87 0.32 1.54
C ASP A 307 -7.76 -1.19 1.33
N ALA A 308 -8.87 -1.94 1.35
CA ALA A 308 -8.83 -3.38 1.05
C ALA A 308 -8.60 -3.67 -0.44
N ALA A 309 -9.10 -2.82 -1.35
CA ALA A 309 -8.75 -2.96 -2.77
C ALA A 309 -7.28 -2.61 -3.02
N ARG A 310 -6.76 -1.56 -2.38
CA ARG A 310 -5.33 -1.22 -2.43
C ARG A 310 -4.45 -2.32 -1.84
N GLU A 311 -4.79 -2.84 -0.67
CA GLU A 311 -4.13 -3.97 -0.02
C GLU A 311 -4.16 -5.21 -0.93
N LYS A 312 -5.33 -5.54 -1.52
CA LYS A 312 -5.46 -6.63 -2.47
C LYS A 312 -4.63 -6.42 -3.74
N SER A 313 -4.55 -5.20 -4.27
CA SER A 313 -3.73 -4.86 -5.43
C SER A 313 -2.23 -4.95 -5.12
N LEU A 314 -1.79 -4.44 -3.97
CA LEU A 314 -0.40 -4.48 -3.54
C LEU A 314 0.07 -5.92 -3.23
N THR A 315 -0.76 -6.71 -2.55
CA THR A 315 -0.49 -8.14 -2.29
C THR A 315 -0.47 -8.96 -3.58
N ALA A 316 -1.39 -8.71 -4.52
CA ALA A 316 -1.37 -9.34 -5.84
C ALA A 316 -0.11 -8.96 -6.64
N ALA A 317 0.27 -7.68 -6.64
CA ALA A 317 1.48 -7.21 -7.31
C ALA A 317 2.75 -7.81 -6.68
N SER A 318 2.82 -7.86 -5.34
CA SER A 318 3.90 -8.53 -4.61
C SER A 318 4.00 -10.00 -4.99
N GLY A 319 2.89 -10.74 -5.02
CA GLY A 319 2.85 -12.15 -5.42
C GLY A 319 3.28 -12.38 -6.87
N ALA A 320 2.94 -11.47 -7.79
CA ALA A 320 3.38 -11.52 -9.18
C ALA A 320 4.90 -11.33 -9.30
N LEU A 321 5.48 -10.35 -8.60
CA LEU A 321 6.93 -10.13 -8.57
C LEU A 321 7.69 -11.31 -7.96
N TRP A 322 7.16 -11.90 -6.88
CA TRP A 322 7.75 -13.12 -6.29
C TRP A 322 7.73 -14.29 -7.28
N SER A 323 6.63 -14.46 -8.01
CA SER A 323 6.50 -15.51 -9.03
C SER A 323 7.47 -15.29 -10.19
N LEU A 324 7.68 -14.04 -10.63
CA LEU A 324 8.70 -13.70 -11.63
C LEU A 324 10.11 -14.06 -11.15
N ALA A 325 10.45 -13.71 -9.91
CA ALA A 325 11.73 -14.08 -9.30
C ALA A 325 11.93 -15.60 -9.27
N ALA A 326 10.91 -16.37 -8.87
CA ALA A 326 10.97 -17.82 -8.85
C ALA A 326 11.13 -18.44 -10.24
N ASN A 327 10.53 -17.83 -11.27
CA ASN A 327 10.59 -18.33 -12.65
C ASN A 327 11.95 -18.07 -13.31
N LEU A 328 12.55 -16.91 -13.05
CA LEU A 328 13.89 -16.57 -13.56
C LEU A 328 14.96 -17.55 -13.06
N GLN A 329 14.80 -18.10 -11.87
CA GLN A 329 15.75 -19.04 -11.27
C GLN A 329 15.77 -20.42 -11.96
N ARG A 330 14.71 -20.82 -12.68
CA ARG A 330 14.58 -22.17 -13.27
C ARG A 330 15.53 -22.46 -14.45
N GLY A 331 16.28 -21.47 -14.94
CA GLY A 331 17.16 -21.61 -16.11
C GLY A 331 18.64 -21.31 -15.87
N CYS A 332 19.09 -21.18 -14.61
CA CYS A 332 20.44 -20.69 -14.30
C CYS A 332 21.54 -21.75 -14.23
N THR A 333 21.23 -23.05 -14.27
CA THR A 333 22.23 -24.11 -13.95
C THR A 333 22.71 -24.93 -15.15
N SER A 334 22.18 -24.74 -16.36
CA SER A 334 22.60 -25.51 -17.53
C SER A 334 23.78 -24.86 -18.27
N GLY A 335 24.84 -25.64 -18.51
CA GLY A 335 25.97 -25.22 -19.36
C GLY A 335 27.15 -24.53 -18.66
N LEU A 336 27.18 -24.46 -17.33
CA LEU A 336 28.25 -23.78 -16.57
C LEU A 336 29.61 -24.50 -16.61
N GLU A 337 29.68 -25.72 -17.16
CA GLU A 337 30.93 -26.46 -17.36
C GLU A 337 31.28 -26.60 -18.85
N PRO A 338 32.57 -26.46 -19.21
CA PRO A 338 33.01 -26.65 -20.58
C PRO A 338 32.87 -28.13 -20.99
N GLN A 339 32.18 -28.38 -22.09
CA GLN A 339 31.95 -29.73 -22.60
C GLN A 339 33.13 -30.16 -23.46
N SER A 340 33.94 -31.08 -22.93
CA SER A 340 35.11 -31.62 -23.63
C SER A 340 34.76 -32.25 -24.98
N ALA A 341 33.63 -32.98 -25.04
CA ALA A 341 33.17 -33.62 -26.28
C ALA A 341 32.91 -32.59 -27.39
N ALA A 342 32.21 -31.49 -27.06
CA ALA A 342 31.91 -30.44 -28.03
C ALA A 342 33.16 -29.79 -28.65
N VAL A 343 34.27 -29.71 -27.91
CA VAL A 343 35.55 -29.19 -28.42
C VAL A 343 36.13 -30.12 -29.49
N PHE A 344 36.24 -31.42 -29.18
CA PHE A 344 36.83 -32.39 -30.11
C PHE A 344 35.91 -32.74 -31.27
N ASP A 345 34.59 -32.78 -31.05
CA ASP A 345 33.61 -33.03 -32.12
C ASP A 345 33.66 -31.90 -33.14
N LYS A 346 33.72 -30.64 -32.70
CA LYS A 346 33.87 -29.48 -33.60
C LYS A 346 35.20 -29.53 -34.37
N ALA A 347 36.30 -29.86 -33.70
CA ALA A 347 37.60 -29.98 -34.37
C ALA A 347 37.66 -31.15 -35.36
N ALA A 348 37.01 -32.27 -35.05
CA ALA A 348 36.89 -33.43 -35.93
C ALA A 348 36.00 -33.15 -37.14
N GLU A 349 34.90 -32.43 -36.95
CA GLU A 349 34.00 -32.00 -38.02
C GLU A 349 34.73 -31.10 -39.03
N GLU A 350 35.57 -30.18 -38.55
CA GLU A 350 36.30 -29.23 -39.39
C GLU A 350 37.48 -29.86 -40.14
N ILE A 351 38.23 -30.75 -39.49
CA ILE A 351 39.50 -31.29 -40.04
C ILE A 351 39.38 -32.76 -40.46
N CYS A 352 38.75 -33.61 -39.64
CA CYS A 352 38.70 -35.05 -39.89
C CYS A 352 37.64 -35.43 -40.93
N ARG A 353 36.53 -34.69 -41.06
CA ARG A 353 35.42 -35.06 -41.97
C ARG A 353 35.85 -35.11 -43.44
N SER A 354 36.76 -34.25 -43.85
CA SER A 354 37.36 -34.25 -45.20
C SER A 354 38.68 -35.02 -45.30
N CYS A 355 39.10 -35.72 -44.23
CA CYS A 355 40.37 -36.45 -44.19
C CYS A 355 40.24 -37.83 -44.83
N ALA A 356 41.24 -38.24 -45.61
CA ALA A 356 41.29 -39.56 -46.25
C ALA A 356 41.27 -40.74 -45.24
N LYS A 357 41.64 -40.51 -43.97
CA LYS A 357 41.66 -41.53 -42.90
C LYS A 357 40.38 -41.56 -42.04
N TRP A 358 39.30 -40.88 -42.46
CA TRP A 358 38.05 -40.80 -41.70
C TRP A 358 37.48 -42.16 -41.31
N SER A 359 37.27 -43.06 -42.28
CA SER A 359 36.69 -44.39 -42.04
C SER A 359 37.49 -45.21 -41.02
N VAL A 360 38.81 -45.06 -41.00
CA VAL A 360 39.68 -45.74 -40.03
C VAL A 360 39.57 -45.12 -38.63
N CYS A 361 39.54 -43.79 -38.52
CA CYS A 361 39.58 -43.11 -37.22
C CYS A 361 38.21 -42.98 -36.55
N TRP A 362 37.16 -42.73 -37.33
CA TRP A 362 35.83 -42.34 -36.86
C TRP A 362 34.72 -43.34 -37.20
N GLU A 363 34.99 -44.41 -37.96
CA GLU A 363 34.07 -45.57 -38.11
C GLU A 363 34.65 -46.83 -37.45
N GLN A 364 35.82 -47.29 -37.88
CA GLN A 364 36.43 -48.54 -37.37
C GLN A 364 36.95 -48.39 -35.94
N ASN A 365 37.67 -47.30 -35.64
CA ASN A 365 38.29 -47.05 -34.33
C ASN A 365 37.64 -45.91 -33.54
N ALA A 366 36.37 -45.60 -33.83
CA ALA A 366 35.67 -44.43 -33.27
C ALA A 366 35.76 -44.34 -31.73
N GLN A 367 35.52 -45.48 -31.05
CA GLN A 367 35.55 -45.54 -29.59
C GLN A 367 36.94 -45.28 -29.00
N GLU A 368 37.99 -45.77 -29.66
CA GLU A 368 39.37 -45.57 -29.22
C GLU A 368 39.78 -44.11 -29.40
N THR A 369 39.50 -43.54 -30.58
CA THR A 369 39.76 -42.12 -30.91
C THR A 369 39.10 -41.19 -29.90
N PHE A 370 37.81 -41.40 -29.62
CA PHE A 370 37.06 -40.60 -28.66
C PHE A 370 37.62 -40.71 -27.24
N ARG A 371 37.99 -41.91 -26.79
CA ARG A 371 38.57 -42.13 -25.45
C ARG A 371 39.93 -41.46 -25.30
N LEU A 372 40.78 -41.53 -26.32
CA LEU A 372 42.10 -40.90 -26.33
C LEU A 372 41.96 -39.36 -26.20
N LEU A 373 41.12 -38.74 -27.01
CA LEU A 373 40.88 -37.29 -26.97
C LEU A 373 40.19 -36.85 -25.67
N SER A 374 39.20 -37.60 -25.20
CA SER A 374 38.50 -37.30 -23.95
C SER A 374 39.42 -37.35 -22.72
N ARG A 375 40.44 -38.23 -22.71
CA ARG A 375 41.44 -38.27 -21.62
C ARG A 375 42.34 -37.03 -21.63
N ALA A 376 42.73 -36.54 -22.80
CA ALA A 376 43.54 -35.32 -22.95
C ALA A 376 42.79 -34.05 -22.53
N SER A 377 41.46 -34.07 -22.60
CA SER A 377 40.60 -32.89 -22.38
C SER A 377 40.79 -32.18 -21.04
N ARG A 378 41.02 -32.90 -19.93
CA ARG A 378 41.04 -32.28 -18.59
C ARG A 378 42.19 -31.29 -18.41
N GLY A 379 43.37 -31.65 -18.90
CA GLY A 379 44.56 -30.78 -18.84
C GLY A 379 44.37 -29.55 -19.72
N ILE A 380 43.86 -29.77 -20.93
CA ILE A 380 43.57 -28.72 -21.92
C ILE A 380 42.54 -27.71 -21.37
N LEU A 381 41.42 -28.20 -20.83
CA LEU A 381 40.36 -27.35 -20.29
C LEU A 381 40.80 -26.52 -19.08
N ARG A 382 41.62 -27.08 -18.19
CA ARG A 382 42.15 -26.36 -17.01
C ARG A 382 43.14 -25.26 -17.41
N ARG A 383 43.96 -25.53 -18.42
CA ARG A 383 44.96 -24.55 -18.91
C ARG A 383 44.34 -23.50 -19.83
N GLY A 384 43.24 -23.83 -20.51
CA GLY A 384 42.61 -22.96 -21.50
C GLY A 384 43.33 -22.94 -22.86
N GLU A 385 44.35 -23.79 -23.04
CA GLU A 385 45.14 -23.91 -24.26
C GLU A 385 45.57 -25.37 -24.44
N ALA A 386 45.39 -25.89 -25.65
CA ALA A 386 45.87 -27.20 -26.08
C ALA A 386 47.27 -27.08 -26.69
N LYS A 387 48.20 -27.87 -26.17
CA LYS A 387 49.56 -28.03 -26.71
C LYS A 387 49.71 -29.37 -27.41
N ARG A 388 50.73 -29.50 -28.26
CA ARG A 388 51.01 -30.75 -28.98
C ARG A 388 51.23 -31.93 -28.03
N ASP A 389 51.91 -31.69 -26.91
CA ASP A 389 52.22 -32.70 -25.89
C ASP A 389 50.98 -33.20 -25.13
N ASP A 390 49.86 -32.46 -25.20
CA ASP A 390 48.60 -32.87 -24.58
C ASP A 390 47.87 -33.94 -25.41
N LEU A 391 48.20 -34.06 -26.70
CA LEU A 391 47.58 -35.04 -27.58
C LEU A 391 48.24 -36.42 -27.37
N PRO A 392 47.47 -37.52 -27.24
CA PRO A 392 48.03 -38.83 -26.98
C PRO A 392 49.00 -39.29 -28.09
N PRO A 393 50.14 -39.94 -27.75
CA PRO A 393 51.13 -40.38 -28.74
C PRO A 393 50.56 -41.27 -29.83
N LEU A 394 49.61 -42.16 -29.48
CA LEU A 394 48.90 -43.01 -30.44
C LEU A 394 48.07 -42.22 -31.45
N PHE A 395 47.49 -41.09 -31.03
CA PHE A 395 46.74 -40.21 -31.92
C PHE A 395 47.69 -39.44 -32.85
N LEU A 396 48.80 -38.93 -32.30
CA LEU A 396 49.84 -38.23 -33.07
C LEU A 396 50.46 -39.11 -34.15
N ALA A 397 50.67 -40.40 -33.87
CA ALA A 397 51.19 -41.36 -34.84
C ALA A 397 50.23 -41.65 -36.00
N ARG A 398 48.91 -41.52 -35.79
CA ARG A 398 47.88 -41.84 -36.78
C ARG A 398 47.44 -40.62 -37.61
N CYS A 399 47.36 -39.45 -36.97
CA CYS A 399 46.87 -38.21 -37.57
C CYS A 399 47.85 -37.64 -38.61
N CYS A 400 47.37 -37.36 -39.82
CA CYS A 400 48.15 -36.69 -40.88
C CYS A 400 48.00 -35.16 -40.90
N HIS A 401 47.13 -34.60 -40.06
CA HIS A 401 46.84 -33.15 -39.99
C HIS A 401 47.03 -32.62 -38.57
N THR A 402 48.10 -33.01 -37.88
CA THR A 402 48.32 -32.70 -36.46
C THR A 402 48.23 -31.21 -36.16
N ASP A 403 48.94 -30.36 -36.90
CA ASP A 403 48.98 -28.92 -36.62
C ASP A 403 47.65 -28.24 -36.91
N SER A 404 46.98 -28.60 -38.02
CA SER A 404 45.65 -28.07 -38.35
C SER A 404 44.59 -28.53 -37.35
N PHE A 405 44.65 -29.79 -36.90
CA PHE A 405 43.76 -30.31 -35.86
C PHE A 405 43.99 -29.61 -34.51
N LEU A 406 45.25 -29.37 -34.13
CA LEU A 406 45.57 -28.64 -32.89
C LEU A 406 45.04 -27.20 -32.92
N ARG A 407 45.14 -26.50 -34.06
CA ARG A 407 44.54 -25.16 -34.24
C ARG A 407 43.02 -25.22 -34.10
N ALA A 408 42.35 -26.15 -34.80
CA ALA A 408 40.90 -26.32 -34.71
C ALA A 408 40.44 -26.65 -33.28
N VAL A 409 41.22 -27.42 -32.52
CA VAL A 409 40.96 -27.68 -31.08
C VAL A 409 41.06 -26.38 -30.27
N ASN A 410 42.09 -25.55 -30.48
CA ASN A 410 42.23 -24.28 -29.76
C ASN A 410 41.14 -23.26 -30.12
N ASP A 411 40.69 -23.22 -31.38
CA ASP A 411 39.59 -22.36 -31.82
C ASP A 411 38.24 -22.83 -31.24
N ALA A 412 37.99 -24.14 -31.24
CA ALA A 412 36.82 -24.74 -30.62
C ALA A 412 36.83 -24.56 -29.10
N LEU A 413 38.00 -24.69 -28.46
CA LEU A 413 38.19 -24.45 -27.03
C LEU A 413 37.89 -23.00 -26.65
N SER A 414 38.46 -22.04 -27.39
CA SER A 414 38.22 -20.60 -27.17
C SER A 414 36.74 -20.27 -27.30
N THR A 415 36.06 -20.84 -28.32
CA THR A 415 34.61 -20.71 -28.50
C THR A 415 33.84 -21.26 -27.30
N GLN A 416 34.24 -22.43 -26.80
CA GLN A 416 33.56 -23.10 -25.69
C GLN A 416 33.77 -22.37 -24.35
N LEU A 417 34.98 -21.88 -24.08
CA LEU A 417 35.27 -21.08 -22.89
C LEU A 417 34.51 -19.74 -22.92
N ALA A 418 34.47 -19.06 -24.08
CA ALA A 418 33.68 -17.85 -24.25
C ALA A 418 32.18 -18.10 -24.01
N LYS A 419 31.65 -19.23 -24.49
CA LYS A 419 30.26 -19.65 -24.24
C LYS A 419 29.98 -19.86 -22.75
N VAL A 420 30.87 -20.56 -22.04
CA VAL A 420 30.74 -20.78 -20.59
C VAL A 420 30.82 -19.45 -19.82
N GLN A 421 31.77 -18.57 -20.17
CA GLN A 421 31.89 -17.25 -19.56
C GLN A 421 30.64 -16.40 -19.77
N TYR A 422 30.09 -16.39 -20.98
CA TYR A 422 28.84 -15.71 -21.30
C TYR A 422 27.66 -16.28 -20.49
N GLN A 423 27.56 -17.61 -20.40
CA GLN A 423 26.53 -18.27 -19.59
C GLN A 423 26.66 -17.95 -18.09
N SER A 424 27.88 -17.86 -17.56
CA SER A 424 28.14 -17.43 -16.18
C SER A 424 27.68 -15.99 -15.94
N ARG A 425 28.05 -15.05 -16.82
CA ARG A 425 27.61 -13.64 -16.70
C ARG A 425 26.10 -13.50 -16.80
N LEU A 426 25.46 -14.29 -17.68
CA LEU A 426 24.01 -14.30 -17.81
C LEU A 426 23.32 -14.89 -16.58
N ALA A 427 23.89 -15.94 -15.97
CA ALA A 427 23.40 -16.52 -14.73
C ALA A 427 23.52 -15.53 -13.56
N GLU A 428 24.63 -14.80 -13.49
CA GLU A 428 24.88 -13.75 -12.51
C GLU A 428 23.87 -12.58 -12.65
N SER A 429 23.69 -12.05 -13.86
CA SER A 429 22.70 -11.01 -14.14
C SER A 429 21.27 -11.45 -13.77
N ARG A 430 20.90 -12.70 -14.08
CA ARG A 430 19.60 -13.27 -13.67
C ARG A 430 19.47 -13.38 -12.16
N GLN A 431 20.53 -13.76 -11.46
CA GLN A 431 20.53 -13.84 -10.00
C GLN A 431 20.28 -12.45 -9.39
N ILE A 432 20.93 -11.40 -9.91
CA ILE A 432 20.70 -10.01 -9.48
C ILE A 432 19.23 -9.63 -9.67
N LEU A 433 18.65 -9.89 -10.85
CA LEU A 433 17.25 -9.59 -11.13
C LEU A 433 16.29 -10.35 -10.21
N CYS A 434 16.56 -11.63 -9.91
CA CYS A 434 15.79 -12.41 -8.96
C CYS A 434 15.76 -11.75 -7.58
N ASP A 435 16.93 -11.32 -7.09
CA ASP A 435 17.05 -10.71 -5.78
C ASP A 435 16.38 -9.32 -5.75
N GLN A 436 16.48 -8.52 -6.82
CA GLN A 436 15.74 -7.26 -6.94
C GLN A 436 14.22 -7.44 -6.91
N TYR A 437 13.67 -8.40 -7.66
CA TYR A 437 12.23 -8.66 -7.62
C TYR A 437 11.75 -9.15 -6.26
N ARG A 438 12.58 -9.88 -5.50
CA ARG A 438 12.28 -10.25 -4.10
C ARG A 438 12.26 -9.05 -3.17
N VAL A 439 13.18 -8.10 -3.33
CA VAL A 439 13.19 -6.85 -2.55
C VAL A 439 11.95 -6.03 -2.84
N LEU A 440 11.62 -5.80 -4.12
CA LEU A 440 10.41 -5.07 -4.52
C LEU A 440 9.12 -5.75 -4.04
N SER A 441 9.04 -7.07 -4.12
CA SER A 441 7.92 -7.85 -3.59
C SER A 441 7.72 -7.61 -2.08
N ARG A 442 8.81 -7.65 -1.29
CA ARG A 442 8.78 -7.38 0.14
C ARG A 442 8.38 -5.94 0.45
N LEU A 443 8.89 -4.96 -0.30
CA LEU A 443 8.48 -3.56 -0.19
C LEU A 443 6.97 -3.40 -0.39
N LEU A 444 6.41 -3.95 -1.49
CA LEU A 444 4.98 -3.88 -1.75
C LEU A 444 4.14 -4.58 -0.69
N GLN A 445 4.66 -5.66 -0.10
CA GLN A 445 4.01 -6.37 1.00
C GLN A 445 4.00 -5.52 2.29
N ASN A 446 5.14 -4.91 2.65
CA ASN A 446 5.25 -4.00 3.79
C ASN A 446 4.31 -2.79 3.65
N LEU A 447 4.14 -2.27 2.42
CA LEU A 447 3.20 -1.18 2.13
C LEU A 447 1.73 -1.61 2.19
N ALA A 448 1.44 -2.90 2.02
CA ALA A 448 0.08 -3.44 2.13
C ALA A 448 -0.35 -3.63 3.59
N GLU A 449 0.60 -3.88 4.49
CA GLU A 449 0.32 -4.05 5.91
C GLU A 449 0.00 -2.69 6.56
N PRO A 450 -1.16 -2.55 7.24
CA PRO A 450 -1.47 -1.31 7.95
C PRO A 450 -0.43 -1.09 9.05
N SER A 451 0.27 0.05 8.98
CA SER A 451 1.26 0.45 9.98
C SER A 451 0.61 0.53 11.37
N GLN A 452 0.78 -0.52 12.18
CA GLN A 452 0.27 -0.60 13.56
C GLN A 452 1.29 -0.11 14.59
N ALA A 453 2.41 0.48 14.17
CA ALA A 453 3.42 0.97 15.08
C ALA A 453 2.97 2.31 15.70
N GLN A 454 2.35 2.25 16.87
CA GLN A 454 2.47 3.36 17.81
C GLN A 454 3.96 3.53 18.10
N ALA A 455 4.58 4.57 17.56
CA ALA A 455 6.00 4.83 17.78
C ALA A 455 6.25 5.01 19.29
N GLU A 456 6.97 4.05 19.90
CA GLU A 456 7.45 4.22 21.26
C GLU A 456 8.38 5.43 21.31
N PRO A 457 8.32 6.26 22.36
CA PRO A 457 9.16 7.44 22.46
C PRO A 457 10.64 7.03 22.60
N ASP A 458 11.51 7.79 21.95
CA ASP A 458 12.96 7.59 22.02
C ASP A 458 13.47 7.56 23.48
N GLN A 459 14.16 6.49 23.84
CA GLN A 459 14.77 6.34 25.15
C GLN A 459 16.23 6.80 25.18
N TYR A 460 16.86 6.85 24.01
CA TYR A 460 18.26 7.24 23.83
C TYR A 460 18.39 8.36 22.79
N ALA A 461 19.36 9.25 23.01
CA ALA A 461 19.79 10.29 22.10
C ALA A 461 21.19 9.96 21.54
N PRO A 462 21.39 10.06 20.22
CA PRO A 462 22.69 9.78 19.60
C PRO A 462 23.68 10.94 19.77
N GLU A 463 24.91 10.62 20.12
CA GLU A 463 26.07 11.51 20.13
C GLU A 463 27.03 11.08 19.00
N LEU A 464 27.31 11.99 18.07
CA LEU A 464 28.14 11.73 16.89
C LEU A 464 29.46 12.49 16.89
N GLY A 465 30.53 11.80 16.52
CA GLY A 465 31.81 12.38 16.14
C GLY A 465 32.21 11.90 14.75
N PHE A 466 32.72 12.80 13.92
CA PHE A 466 33.17 12.45 12.58
C PHE A 466 34.46 13.22 12.29
N ARG A 467 35.46 12.52 11.74
CA ARG A 467 36.70 13.13 11.26
C ARG A 467 37.14 12.42 9.99
N ALA A 468 37.47 13.19 8.96
CA ALA A 468 38.10 12.72 7.74
C ALA A 468 39.36 13.55 7.47
N ALA A 469 40.38 12.93 6.88
CA ALA A 469 41.61 13.56 6.43
C ALA A 469 41.99 12.96 5.07
N GLY A 470 42.11 13.82 4.06
CA GLY A 470 42.44 13.37 2.71
C GLY A 470 43.91 12.99 2.54
N LEU A 471 44.19 12.23 1.47
CA LEU A 471 45.50 11.77 1.08
C LEU A 471 46.51 12.93 1.05
N ARG A 472 47.59 12.79 1.82
CA ARG A 472 48.67 13.80 1.97
C ARG A 472 48.15 15.20 2.38
N GLY A 473 47.04 15.27 3.12
CA GLY A 473 46.46 16.53 3.54
C GLY A 473 45.70 17.27 2.44
N SER A 474 45.24 16.56 1.41
CA SER A 474 44.29 17.12 0.44
C SER A 474 43.02 17.62 1.15
N ASN A 475 42.40 18.66 0.58
CA ASN A 475 41.12 19.18 1.09
C ASN A 475 39.92 18.29 0.72
N ILE A 476 40.14 17.20 -0.02
CA ILE A 476 39.10 16.32 -0.55
C ILE A 476 39.48 14.89 -0.22
N SER A 477 38.66 14.25 0.60
CA SER A 477 38.69 12.81 0.91
C SER A 477 37.76 12.07 -0.04
N GLY A 478 38.18 10.91 -0.54
CA GLY A 478 37.35 9.95 -1.27
C GLY A 478 36.31 9.27 -0.37
N ASP A 479 36.57 9.21 0.93
CA ASP A 479 35.60 8.79 1.94
C ASP A 479 34.43 9.76 2.14
N TYR A 480 33.26 9.20 2.44
CA TYR A 480 32.07 9.96 2.80
C TYR A 480 31.29 9.30 3.95
N GLY A 481 30.90 10.11 4.93
CA GLY A 481 30.09 9.66 6.07
C GLY A 481 28.75 10.35 6.15
N ALA A 482 27.72 9.62 6.58
CA ALA A 482 26.38 10.14 6.76
C ALA A 482 25.70 9.53 7.99
N SER A 483 24.73 10.26 8.55
CA SER A 483 23.86 9.75 9.61
C SER A 483 22.43 10.18 9.37
N PHE A 484 21.48 9.29 9.61
CA PHE A 484 20.05 9.57 9.42
C PHE A 484 19.19 8.68 10.31
N ARG A 485 17.89 8.98 10.36
CA ARG A 485 16.91 8.27 11.19
C ARG A 485 15.78 7.77 10.31
N ALA A 486 15.41 6.49 10.44
CA ALA A 486 14.21 5.93 9.84
C ALA A 486 13.42 5.14 10.91
N GLY A 487 12.24 5.66 11.30
CA GLY A 487 11.44 5.07 12.38
C GLY A 487 12.13 5.13 13.74
N GLU A 488 12.23 3.97 14.41
CA GLU A 488 12.96 3.83 15.68
C GLU A 488 14.49 3.70 15.50
N TRP A 489 14.95 3.49 14.27
CA TRP A 489 16.33 3.16 13.96
C TRP A 489 17.14 4.41 13.63
N TYR A 490 18.35 4.46 14.17
CA TYR A 490 19.37 5.44 13.86
C TYR A 490 20.51 4.77 13.09
N TYR A 491 20.92 5.40 12.00
CA TYR A 491 21.92 4.87 11.08
C TYR A 491 23.15 5.76 11.08
N LEU A 492 24.33 5.15 11.18
CA LEU A 492 25.63 5.77 10.91
C LEU A 492 26.30 4.99 9.78
N LEU A 493 26.67 5.71 8.73
CA LEU A 493 27.18 5.17 7.49
C LEU A 493 28.58 5.74 7.21
N LEU A 494 29.48 4.88 6.78
CA LEU A 494 30.77 5.23 6.21
C LEU A 494 30.92 4.52 4.87
N CYS A 495 31.14 5.31 3.82
CA CYS A 495 31.43 4.85 2.48
C CYS A 495 32.85 5.25 2.09
N ASP A 496 33.61 4.33 1.55
CA ASP A 496 34.98 4.53 1.07
C ASP A 496 34.99 4.21 -0.42
N GLY A 497 35.09 5.26 -1.24
CA GLY A 497 35.01 5.18 -2.68
C GLY A 497 36.33 4.73 -3.27
N MET A 498 36.33 3.73 -4.14
CA MET A 498 37.56 3.27 -4.76
C MET A 498 38.23 4.38 -5.58
N GLY A 499 39.52 4.61 -5.30
CA GLY A 499 40.35 5.59 -5.99
C GLY A 499 40.81 6.68 -5.02
N SER A 500 41.02 7.90 -5.52
CA SER A 500 41.31 9.06 -4.67
C SER A 500 40.75 10.34 -5.28
N GLY A 501 40.54 11.35 -4.44
CA GLY A 501 40.05 12.66 -4.86
C GLY A 501 38.55 12.70 -5.18
N GLU A 502 38.16 13.60 -6.08
CA GLU A 502 36.75 13.92 -6.32
C GLU A 502 35.94 12.75 -6.91
N GLN A 503 36.54 11.95 -7.80
CA GLN A 503 35.85 10.79 -8.39
C GLN A 503 35.50 9.72 -7.35
N ALA A 504 36.43 9.41 -6.44
CA ALA A 504 36.19 8.49 -5.33
C ALA A 504 35.09 9.03 -4.40
N ARG A 505 35.15 10.33 -4.11
CA ARG A 505 34.14 11.00 -3.29
C ARG A 505 32.76 10.95 -3.93
N ASP A 506 32.63 11.22 -5.22
CA ASP A 506 31.36 11.18 -5.94
C ASP A 506 30.75 9.78 -5.91
N GLU A 507 31.57 8.74 -6.03
CA GLU A 507 31.15 7.35 -5.90
C GLU A 507 30.63 7.04 -4.48
N ALA A 508 31.38 7.44 -3.44
CA ALA A 508 30.98 7.26 -2.04
C ALA A 508 29.71 8.04 -1.68
N VAL A 509 29.59 9.29 -2.14
CA VAL A 509 28.40 10.15 -1.94
C VAL A 509 27.18 9.54 -2.64
N SER A 510 27.33 9.07 -3.88
CA SER A 510 26.24 8.47 -4.65
C SER A 510 25.75 7.17 -4.01
N ALA A 511 26.67 6.30 -3.59
CA ALA A 511 26.35 5.07 -2.87
C ALA A 511 25.61 5.36 -1.55
N SER A 512 26.10 6.35 -0.80
CA SER A 512 25.50 6.77 0.47
C SER A 512 24.09 7.34 0.30
N ALA A 513 23.89 8.20 -0.69
CA ALA A 513 22.59 8.79 -0.99
C ALA A 513 21.57 7.72 -1.39
N LEU A 514 21.94 6.81 -2.31
CA LEU A 514 21.06 5.74 -2.75
C LEU A 514 20.71 4.78 -1.60
N LEU A 515 21.69 4.40 -0.77
CA LEU A 515 21.46 3.52 0.38
C LEU A 515 20.46 4.15 1.36
N LYS A 516 20.65 5.44 1.66
CA LYS A 516 19.75 6.20 2.53
C LYS A 516 18.34 6.23 1.96
N GLU A 517 18.16 6.56 0.68
CA GLU A 517 16.84 6.62 0.04
C GLU A 517 16.11 5.27 0.07
N LEU A 518 16.83 4.17 -0.19
CA LEU A 518 16.28 2.81 -0.12
C LEU A 518 15.79 2.50 1.31
N ILE A 519 16.59 2.78 2.33
CA ILE A 519 16.23 2.51 3.74
C ILE A 519 15.06 3.40 4.18
N GLU A 520 15.07 4.69 3.86
CA GLU A 520 13.98 5.62 4.18
C GLU A 520 12.67 5.23 3.48
N SER A 521 12.74 4.54 2.34
CA SER A 521 11.58 3.97 1.65
C SER A 521 10.99 2.71 2.32
N GLY A 522 11.67 2.16 3.33
CA GLY A 522 11.24 0.97 4.07
C GLY A 522 11.87 -0.34 3.61
N ILE A 523 12.97 -0.29 2.85
CA ILE A 523 13.78 -1.47 2.50
C ILE A 523 14.72 -1.79 3.67
N ASP A 524 14.88 -3.07 3.99
CA ASP A 524 15.83 -3.52 5.01
C ASP A 524 17.27 -3.15 4.63
N ALA A 525 18.09 -2.78 5.61
CA ALA A 525 19.47 -2.35 5.39
C ALA A 525 20.29 -3.38 4.60
N HIS A 526 20.17 -4.67 4.91
CA HIS A 526 20.91 -5.73 4.20
C HIS A 526 20.46 -5.82 2.74
N ASP A 527 19.15 -5.76 2.49
CA ASP A 527 18.58 -5.81 1.14
C ASP A 527 18.98 -4.59 0.30
N ALA A 528 18.95 -3.39 0.90
CA ALA A 528 19.32 -2.15 0.25
C ALA A 528 20.80 -2.17 -0.19
N MET A 529 21.69 -2.68 0.67
CA MET A 529 23.09 -2.87 0.30
C MET A 529 23.23 -3.89 -0.85
N GLN A 530 22.49 -5.01 -0.83
CA GLN A 530 22.51 -6.00 -1.91
C GLN A 530 22.02 -5.42 -3.25
N THR A 531 21.07 -4.48 -3.22
CA THR A 531 20.66 -3.71 -4.40
C THR A 531 21.80 -2.87 -4.98
N ILE A 532 22.61 -2.24 -4.13
CA ILE A 532 23.80 -1.49 -4.58
C ILE A 532 24.84 -2.43 -5.20
N ASN A 533 25.09 -3.61 -4.63
CA ASN A 533 25.99 -4.59 -5.23
C ASN A 533 25.52 -5.05 -6.62
N GLY A 534 24.22 -5.30 -6.78
CA GLY A 534 23.63 -5.58 -8.08
C GLY A 534 23.85 -4.47 -9.09
N LEU A 535 23.73 -3.20 -8.66
CA LEU A 535 24.04 -2.04 -9.49
C LEU A 535 25.51 -2.01 -9.92
N TYR A 536 26.45 -2.26 -9.00
CA TYR A 536 27.88 -2.27 -9.32
C TYR A 536 28.26 -3.38 -10.31
N ILE A 537 27.74 -4.59 -10.15
CA ILE A 537 28.03 -5.70 -11.07
C ILE A 537 27.48 -5.43 -12.47
N LEU A 538 26.32 -4.77 -12.57
CA LEU A 538 25.68 -4.45 -13.85
C LEU A 538 26.28 -3.21 -14.53
N ARG A 539 27.05 -2.39 -13.81
CA ARG A 539 27.66 -1.17 -14.33
C ARG A 539 29.07 -1.47 -14.85
N ASP A 540 29.32 -1.26 -16.13
CA ASP A 540 30.64 -1.46 -16.78
C ASP A 540 31.73 -0.43 -16.36
N GLY A 541 31.49 0.35 -15.31
CA GLY A 541 32.35 1.47 -14.88
C GLY A 541 33.50 1.10 -13.95
N GLY A 542 33.52 -0.14 -13.43
CA GLY A 542 34.56 -0.64 -12.53
C GLY A 542 34.56 -0.02 -11.12
N GLY A 543 34.07 1.21 -10.93
CA GLY A 543 33.97 1.88 -9.63
C GLY A 543 33.03 1.18 -8.66
N PHE A 544 33.39 1.16 -7.38
CA PHE A 544 32.56 0.74 -6.26
C PHE A 544 32.97 1.52 -5.01
N ALA A 545 32.11 1.54 -4.00
CA ALA A 545 32.45 2.02 -2.67
C ALA A 545 32.31 0.87 -1.65
N ALA A 546 33.28 0.72 -0.75
CA ALA A 546 33.10 -0.08 0.46
C ALA A 546 32.05 0.61 1.36
N ILE A 547 31.23 -0.18 2.03
CA ILE A 547 30.06 0.32 2.78
C ILE A 547 30.04 -0.32 4.16
N ASP A 548 30.20 0.51 5.19
CA ASP A 548 29.99 0.15 6.58
C ASP A 548 28.77 0.89 7.14
N LEU A 549 27.76 0.14 7.56
CA LEU A 549 26.49 0.68 8.06
C LEU A 549 26.19 0.16 9.46
N LEU A 550 26.18 1.05 10.43
CA LEU A 550 25.67 0.81 11.77
C LEU A 550 24.19 1.19 11.84
N GLN A 551 23.35 0.28 12.30
CA GLN A 551 21.94 0.48 12.60
C GLN A 551 21.69 0.21 14.08
N VAL A 552 21.13 1.15 14.84
CA VAL A 552 20.80 0.98 16.27
C VAL A 552 19.42 1.53 16.61
N SER A 553 18.65 0.84 17.45
CA SER A 553 17.34 1.33 17.90
C SER A 553 17.51 2.39 18.99
N LEU A 554 16.85 3.53 18.83
CA LEU A 554 16.78 4.59 19.85
C LEU A 554 15.85 4.23 21.02
N VAL A 555 15.17 3.09 20.95
CA VAL A 555 14.30 2.55 22.02
C VAL A 555 15.08 1.56 22.88
N THR A 556 15.81 0.62 22.27
CA THR A 556 16.48 -0.49 22.98
C THR A 556 18.00 -0.32 23.11
N ALA A 557 18.62 0.55 22.32
CA ALA A 557 20.07 0.65 22.12
C ALA A 557 20.74 -0.64 21.61
N GLU A 558 19.97 -1.57 21.05
CA GLU A 558 20.47 -2.75 20.32
C GLU A 558 20.42 -2.51 18.82
N GLY A 559 21.27 -3.22 18.08
CA GLY A 559 21.40 -2.99 16.65
C GLY A 559 22.27 -3.99 15.91
N PHE A 560 22.58 -3.63 14.67
CA PHE A 560 23.36 -4.42 13.73
C PHE A 560 24.44 -3.53 13.10
N LEU A 561 25.63 -4.09 12.95
CA LEU A 561 26.72 -3.53 12.18
C LEU A 561 26.86 -4.35 10.89
N HIS A 562 26.58 -3.73 9.77
CA HIS A 562 26.75 -4.29 8.44
C HIS A 562 28.12 -3.85 7.89
N LYS A 563 28.99 -4.81 7.62
CA LYS A 563 30.36 -4.59 7.12
C LYS A 563 30.44 -5.07 5.68
N TRP A 564 30.82 -4.18 4.76
CA TRP A 564 31.05 -4.52 3.35
C TRP A 564 32.33 -3.86 2.84
N GLY A 565 33.46 -4.43 3.24
CA GLY A 565 34.79 -3.91 2.95
C GLY A 565 35.82 -4.50 3.90
N ALA A 566 37.07 -4.04 3.78
CA ALA A 566 38.22 -4.66 4.46
C ALA A 566 38.57 -4.04 5.84
N ALA A 567 38.30 -2.76 6.06
CA ALA A 567 38.68 -2.08 7.30
C ALA A 567 37.90 -2.66 8.50
N PRO A 568 38.51 -2.86 9.67
CA PRO A 568 37.77 -3.25 10.87
C PRO A 568 37.02 -2.07 11.49
N SER A 569 36.09 -2.34 12.41
CA SER A 569 35.46 -1.33 13.26
C SER A 569 35.75 -1.65 14.73
N PHE A 570 35.52 -0.70 15.63
CA PHE A 570 35.84 -0.86 17.05
C PHE A 570 34.65 -0.56 17.95
N LEU A 571 34.49 -1.34 19.02
CA LEU A 571 33.53 -1.09 20.09
C LEU A 571 34.32 -0.80 21.37
N LYS A 572 34.24 0.43 21.87
CA LYS A 572 34.94 0.88 23.08
C LYS A 572 33.99 1.06 24.25
N PHE A 573 34.36 0.50 25.40
CA PHE A 573 33.68 0.71 26.68
C PHE A 573 34.72 0.89 27.79
N GLY A 574 34.85 2.11 28.31
CA GLY A 574 35.91 2.43 29.28
C GLY A 574 37.30 2.14 28.70
N ARG A 575 38.03 1.20 29.32
CA ARG A 575 39.36 0.73 28.86
C ARG A 575 39.33 -0.54 28.01
N THR A 576 38.14 -1.08 27.72
CA THR A 576 37.98 -2.26 26.87
C THR A 576 37.72 -1.82 25.44
N VAL A 577 38.42 -2.43 24.49
CA VAL A 577 38.23 -2.23 23.05
C VAL A 577 38.06 -3.60 22.41
N GLN A 578 36.98 -3.76 21.65
CA GLN A 578 36.72 -4.95 20.85
C GLN A 578 36.79 -4.58 19.37
N ARG A 579 37.58 -5.33 18.59
CA ARG A 579 37.61 -5.24 17.13
C ARG A 579 36.45 -6.02 16.54
N LEU A 580 35.77 -5.43 15.56
CA LEU A 580 34.60 -5.95 14.87
C LEU A 580 34.85 -5.99 13.35
N GLY A 581 34.31 -7.00 12.69
CA GLY A 581 34.42 -7.19 11.24
C GLY A 581 35.61 -8.05 10.81
N SER A 582 35.37 -8.84 9.77
CA SER A 582 36.36 -9.65 9.06
C SER A 582 36.75 -9.00 7.73
N ALA A 583 37.90 -9.40 7.16
CA ALA A 583 38.30 -8.92 5.85
C ALA A 583 37.40 -9.55 4.78
N LEU A 584 36.41 -8.79 4.30
CA LEU A 584 35.51 -9.20 3.22
C LEU A 584 35.91 -8.56 1.89
N PRO A 585 35.62 -9.24 0.76
CA PRO A 585 35.74 -8.63 -0.55
C PRO A 585 34.81 -7.40 -0.66
N PRO A 586 35.23 -6.34 -1.39
CA PRO A 586 34.36 -5.20 -1.66
C PRO A 586 33.13 -5.60 -2.51
N PRO A 587 32.09 -4.75 -2.51
CA PRO A 587 30.94 -4.96 -3.39
C PRO A 587 31.36 -4.84 -4.87
N GLY A 588 30.59 -5.45 -5.77
CA GLY A 588 30.84 -5.45 -7.21
C GLY A 588 31.60 -6.68 -7.74
N LEU A 589 32.06 -7.58 -6.87
CA LEU A 589 32.89 -8.74 -7.27
C LEU A 589 32.11 -10.03 -7.57
N GLY A 590 30.86 -10.14 -7.12
CA GLY A 590 30.07 -11.34 -7.35
C GLY A 590 28.71 -11.34 -6.66
N VAL A 591 27.92 -12.37 -6.98
CA VAL A 591 26.57 -12.59 -6.44
C VAL A 591 26.50 -13.72 -5.42
N GLY A 592 25.55 -13.61 -4.50
CA GLY A 592 25.25 -14.64 -3.50
C GLY A 592 25.81 -14.33 -2.11
N ARG A 593 25.52 -15.21 -1.15
CA ARG A 593 25.81 -14.98 0.28
C ARG A 593 27.30 -14.79 0.59
N SER A 594 28.18 -15.44 -0.17
CA SER A 594 29.64 -15.34 0.03
C SER A 594 30.21 -13.96 -0.34
N TYR A 595 29.45 -13.14 -1.07
CA TYR A 595 29.85 -11.78 -1.50
C TYR A 595 28.99 -10.70 -0.84
N GLY A 596 28.11 -11.07 0.09
CA GLY A 596 27.26 -10.13 0.81
C GLY A 596 27.92 -9.52 2.05
N PRO A 597 27.28 -8.50 2.66
CA PRO A 597 27.81 -7.85 3.84
C PRO A 597 27.73 -8.77 5.06
N GLU A 598 28.77 -8.77 5.88
CA GLU A 598 28.76 -9.40 7.21
C GLU A 598 27.84 -8.59 8.12
N CYS A 599 27.04 -9.28 8.94
CA CYS A 599 26.10 -8.66 9.86
C CYS A 599 26.40 -9.08 11.29
N LEU A 600 26.85 -8.13 12.12
CA LEU A 600 27.23 -8.34 13.51
C LEU A 600 26.21 -7.69 14.43
N ARG A 601 25.75 -8.40 15.47
CA ARG A 601 24.88 -7.80 16.50
C ARG A 601 25.69 -6.93 17.44
N VAL A 602 25.19 -5.74 17.74
CA VAL A 602 25.84 -4.78 18.64
C VAL A 602 24.85 -4.23 19.66
N SER A 603 25.35 -3.80 20.82
CA SER A 603 24.57 -3.16 21.88
C SER A 603 25.35 -1.97 22.45
N LEU A 604 24.69 -0.82 22.54
CA LEU A 604 25.22 0.44 23.06
C LEU A 604 24.50 0.88 24.35
N GLN A 605 23.89 -0.07 25.06
CA GLN A 605 23.06 0.19 26.24
C GLN A 605 23.81 0.79 27.43
N ARG A 606 25.12 0.55 27.55
CA ARG A 606 25.95 0.98 28.69
C ARG A 606 26.69 2.28 28.40
N GLY A 607 26.53 2.87 27.21
CA GLY A 607 27.28 4.03 26.76
C GLY A 607 28.55 3.66 25.99
N GLU A 608 28.59 2.46 25.42
CA GLU A 608 29.63 2.05 24.48
C GLU A 608 29.70 3.02 23.29
N ALA A 609 30.93 3.28 22.82
CA ALA A 609 31.17 4.03 21.59
C ALA A 609 31.53 3.04 20.47
N LEU A 610 30.76 3.04 19.39
CA LEU A 610 31.11 2.30 18.18
C LEU A 610 31.81 3.23 17.19
N ILE A 611 32.96 2.79 16.69
CA ILE A 611 33.85 3.53 15.81
C ILE A 611 33.94 2.77 14.47
N LEU A 612 33.45 3.39 13.40
CA LEU A 612 33.70 2.98 12.02
C LEU A 612 34.97 3.65 11.52
N THR A 613 35.77 2.95 10.72
CA THR A 613 37.02 3.48 10.14
C THR A 613 37.15 3.03 8.69
N SER A 614 37.75 3.87 7.83
CA SER A 614 38.15 3.48 6.47
C SER A 614 39.46 2.70 6.47
N ASP A 615 39.86 2.18 5.32
CA ASP A 615 41.06 1.33 5.17
C ASP A 615 42.38 2.09 5.35
N GLY A 616 42.39 3.41 5.16
CA GLY A 616 43.53 4.26 5.48
C GLY A 616 43.88 4.36 6.97
N VAL A 617 42.99 3.91 7.86
CA VAL A 617 43.27 3.85 9.31
C VAL A 617 43.89 2.50 9.67
N ASP A 618 45.13 2.51 10.17
CA ASP A 618 45.80 1.30 10.62
C ASP A 618 45.10 0.73 11.87
N ALA A 619 44.68 -0.53 11.75
CA ALA A 619 43.88 -1.20 12.77
C ALA A 619 44.60 -1.37 14.11
N GLU A 620 45.92 -1.58 14.09
CA GLU A 620 46.71 -1.81 15.30
C GLU A 620 47.04 -0.50 16.02
N LEU A 621 47.39 0.55 15.26
CA LEU A 621 47.59 1.89 15.82
C LEU A 621 46.30 2.46 16.41
N ALA A 622 45.18 2.32 15.70
CA ALA A 622 43.87 2.70 16.22
C ALA A 622 43.52 1.93 17.50
N SER A 623 43.76 0.61 17.53
CA SER A 623 43.53 -0.22 18.73
C SER A 623 44.37 0.25 19.92
N ARG A 624 45.67 0.51 19.72
CA ARG A 624 46.57 1.02 20.77
C ARG A 624 46.13 2.39 21.28
N TYR A 625 45.76 3.29 20.38
CA TYR A 625 45.23 4.61 20.75
C TYR A 625 43.95 4.46 21.59
N LEU A 626 42.99 3.66 21.14
CA LEU A 626 41.71 3.46 21.82
C LEU A 626 41.87 2.79 23.20
N LEU A 627 42.87 1.93 23.40
CA LEU A 627 43.21 1.33 24.69
C LEU A 627 43.87 2.34 25.64
N GLY A 628 44.72 3.22 25.10
CA GLY A 628 45.44 4.24 25.87
C GLY A 628 44.60 5.47 26.20
N CYS A 629 43.60 5.79 25.38
CA CYS A 629 42.77 6.98 25.57
C CYS A 629 41.73 6.75 26.69
N GLY A 630 41.60 7.74 27.58
CA GLY A 630 40.59 7.75 28.63
C GLY A 630 39.17 7.94 28.10
N GLU A 631 38.27 8.43 28.96
CA GLU A 631 36.96 8.89 28.50
C GLU A 631 37.11 10.23 27.78
N LEU A 632 36.88 10.20 26.47
CA LEU A 632 36.92 11.37 25.59
C LEU A 632 35.54 11.63 25.00
N SER A 633 35.34 12.83 24.47
CA SER A 633 34.16 13.12 23.65
C SER A 633 34.22 12.33 22.34
N VAL A 634 33.06 12.06 21.74
CA VAL A 634 32.97 11.36 20.44
C VAL A 634 33.78 12.06 19.33
N ARG A 635 33.91 13.39 19.39
CA ARG A 635 34.70 14.19 18.44
C ARG A 635 36.21 14.00 18.63
N GLU A 636 36.68 13.99 19.88
CA GLU A 636 38.09 13.74 20.20
C GLU A 636 38.50 12.30 19.90
N LEU A 637 37.61 11.33 20.13
CA LEU A 637 37.82 9.94 19.72
C LEU A 637 38.01 9.83 18.21
N ALA A 638 37.11 10.41 17.41
CA ALA A 638 37.22 10.40 15.96
C ALA A 638 38.53 11.06 15.49
N ALA A 639 38.87 12.23 16.04
CA ALA A 639 40.09 12.95 15.68
C ALA A 639 41.37 12.18 16.02
N GLY A 640 41.43 11.56 17.21
CA GLY A 640 42.61 10.81 17.61
C GLY A 640 42.78 9.48 16.89
N VAL A 641 41.68 8.80 16.50
CA VAL A 641 41.76 7.60 15.64
C VAL A 641 42.36 7.95 14.28
N VAL A 642 41.88 9.02 13.62
CA VAL A 642 42.45 9.48 12.35
C VAL A 642 43.91 9.92 12.49
N GLY A 643 44.24 10.64 13.57
CA GLY A 643 45.61 11.10 13.85
C GLY A 643 46.58 9.96 14.19
N SER A 644 46.10 8.84 14.74
CA SER A 644 46.95 7.70 15.11
C SER A 644 47.66 7.04 13.92
N SER A 645 47.15 7.25 12.70
CA SER A 645 47.64 6.62 11.47
C SER A 645 48.27 7.61 10.47
N GLU A 646 48.66 8.82 10.92
CA GLU A 646 49.16 9.89 10.03
C GLU A 646 50.41 9.53 9.25
N ASP A 647 51.34 8.81 9.87
CA ASP A 647 52.58 8.40 9.24
C ASP A 647 52.54 6.96 8.70
N ALA A 648 51.40 6.26 8.85
CA ALA A 648 51.33 4.81 8.66
C ALA A 648 50.91 4.40 7.24
N MET A 649 49.89 5.04 6.67
CA MET A 649 49.36 4.69 5.35
C MET A 649 49.11 5.94 4.50
N PRO A 650 49.57 5.96 3.23
CA PRO A 650 49.30 7.06 2.32
C PRO A 650 47.92 6.85 1.67
N ASP A 651 46.86 7.01 2.47
CA ASP A 651 45.48 6.94 2.00
C ASP A 651 44.57 7.96 2.70
N ASP A 652 43.32 8.07 2.23
CA ASP A 652 42.25 8.80 2.88
C ASP A 652 41.90 8.14 4.23
N ARG A 653 41.79 8.94 5.29
CA ARG A 653 41.61 8.45 6.67
C ARG A 653 40.36 9.03 7.27
N THR A 654 39.40 8.15 7.58
CA THR A 654 38.13 8.56 8.16
C THR A 654 37.77 7.71 9.38
N ALA A 655 37.23 8.38 10.40
CA ALA A 655 36.63 7.74 11.55
C ALA A 655 35.28 8.39 11.89
N ALA A 656 34.27 7.54 12.08
CA ALA A 656 32.92 7.93 12.49
C ALA A 656 32.56 7.23 13.80
N VAL A 657 32.15 7.99 14.81
CA VAL A 657 31.91 7.52 16.17
C VAL A 657 30.47 7.78 16.57
N LEU A 658 29.75 6.74 16.98
CA LEU A 658 28.42 6.83 17.59
C LEU A 658 28.45 6.36 19.04
N ARG A 659 27.86 7.15 19.94
CA ARG A 659 27.54 6.77 21.31
C ARG A 659 26.09 7.11 21.63
N LEU A 660 25.40 6.30 22.42
CA LEU A 660 24.03 6.58 22.84
C LEU A 660 23.99 7.08 24.28
N ARG A 661 23.20 8.14 24.51
CA ARG A 661 22.95 8.71 25.85
C ARG A 661 21.49 8.55 26.23
N LEU A 662 21.21 8.20 27.48
CA LEU A 662 19.83 8.11 27.99
C LEU A 662 19.12 9.48 28.00
N THR A 663 17.91 9.53 27.46
CA THR A 663 17.04 10.72 27.47
C THR A 663 16.50 11.00 28.89
N GLU A 664 16.34 12.27 29.27
CA GLU A 664 16.01 12.71 30.65
C GLU A 664 14.73 12.08 31.24
N SER A 665 13.78 11.70 30.39
CA SER A 665 12.53 11.00 30.75
C SER A 665 12.77 9.77 31.63
N ARG A 666 13.76 8.92 31.30
CA ARG A 666 14.09 7.70 32.06
C ARG A 666 15.04 7.98 33.23
N SER A 667 15.85 9.04 33.16
CA SER A 667 16.72 9.48 34.27
C SER A 667 15.91 9.82 35.52
N ARG A 668 14.76 10.50 35.36
CA ARG A 668 13.82 10.79 36.46
C ARG A 668 13.16 9.53 37.01
N THR A 669 12.75 8.59 36.15
CA THR A 669 12.11 7.32 36.56
C THR A 669 13.09 6.39 37.27
N LYS A 670 14.34 6.28 36.79
CA LYS A 670 15.40 5.49 37.42
C LYS A 670 15.82 6.11 38.76
N LYS A 671 15.92 7.44 38.85
CA LYS A 671 16.13 8.15 40.13
C LYS A 671 14.98 7.93 41.12
N ARG A 672 13.71 7.95 40.66
CA ARG A 672 12.52 7.66 41.50
C ARG A 672 12.45 6.21 41.98
N VAL A 673 12.89 5.25 41.17
CA VAL A 673 12.92 3.83 41.54
C VAL A 673 14.08 3.56 42.50
N LEU A 674 15.27 4.11 42.25
CA LEU A 674 16.41 3.99 43.16
C LEU A 674 16.17 4.72 44.50
N SER A 675 15.48 5.87 44.50
CA SER A 675 15.07 6.54 45.75
C SER A 675 14.02 5.75 46.54
N ARG A 676 13.26 4.85 45.90
CA ARG A 676 12.33 3.93 46.58
C ARG A 676 13.00 2.66 47.07
N ILE A 677 14.12 2.25 46.46
CA ILE A 677 14.90 1.07 46.88
C ILE A 677 15.93 1.44 47.95
N GLY A 678 16.38 2.71 48.02
CA GLY A 678 17.24 3.24 49.08
C GLY A 678 16.51 3.78 50.32
N MET A 679 15.22 3.50 50.48
CA MET A 679 14.48 3.67 51.73
C MET A 679 13.93 2.30 52.17
N LEU A 680 14.83 1.48 52.69
CA LEU A 680 14.57 0.41 53.65
C LEU A 680 15.82 0.25 54.52
#